data_AF-K8E9A7-F1
#
_entry.id   AF-K8E9A7-F1
#
_cell.length_a   1.000
_cell.length_b   1.000
_cell.length_c   1.000
_cell.angle_alpha   90.00
_cell.angle_beta   90.00
_cell.angle_gamma   90.00
#
_symmetry.space_group_name_H-M   'P 1'
#
loop_
_entity.id
_entity.type
_entity.pdbx_description
1 polymer ?
#
loop_
_entity_poly.entity_id
_entity_poly.type
_entity_poly.pdbx_seq_one_letter_code
_entity_poly.pdbx_strand_id
1 'polypeptide(L)'
;MMQMRYPVNGFFNGRKTTSPSSSALFSSSSSSSSPSALRRGRRTYASKANKTTNPKKIILSQEAREQTHLQRLHLKDFALVSQQTIHFSPGLNVITGKSGSGKSVLLSAIDQITGAAGREDSIRVPAKTAKIAATFYCAEDTVRKLRRCLLENGMDVESLLNREGAQTVDLYRELQSTANNRLRSLCKIQNKAIPVKVLRQIGNILIDFNGQNASLALANERAQLDELDSWANVKQYGDAFEIAMQNVRIATKLVEANVELTEEEKEEIEAILDAFYKVDPVPGEDAKLKLELRQMESQRSNWETCASALNSLSNHESGSKASLKEALYESRSVLSQAERRADQKKPVGENDDNGEEAGGEEEEGKDENSEDIEALSEAIELLHEAENATDRAEDMLQRYMESLNSRPERREEIQERLRDLDKLGKMMGKGIRTATSMCEIADELRDKLDAAATSEDEKEENEEKLRSARAKAASLALDLAVARRDAGSSLRTNVTAAMESLEMQGSRFDVTLSWTPSSSSWRGERGDDEDDEESEDNVSHIESTDSGDEIIDLEKTSILKANELQVPGCGEIGEDETAAYVVRPRGLDRATFLLAPGASEPLRPMSSIASGGEKARLMLAMKMAPAMGERNVRKNETSESPTISVFDEVDTGVGGRVGTKIGAALKKLALDGSQQVLCVTHLPQVAAFGETHVRVRKEEDDKDGRQTIAFDAIETEIRLEEIADMLGIGNEQGLENAKRLLQDATH
;
A
#
# COMPACT_ATOMS: atom_id res chain seq x y z
N MET A 1 37.93 -18.05 36.21
CA MET A 1 39.35 -18.29 35.82
C MET A 1 39.45 -18.29 34.30
N MET A 2 40.64 -18.05 33.75
CA MET A 2 41.01 -18.11 32.33
C MET A 2 40.22 -17.22 31.34
N GLN A 3 40.84 -16.08 31.03
CA GLN A 3 40.66 -15.36 29.76
C GLN A 3 41.33 -16.16 28.62
N MET A 4 40.81 -16.06 27.39
CA MET A 4 41.63 -16.12 26.18
C MET A 4 41.44 -14.85 25.36
N ARG A 5 42.47 -14.53 24.56
CA ARG A 5 42.79 -13.16 24.12
C ARG A 5 43.53 -13.22 22.78
N TYR A 6 43.30 -12.20 21.94
CA TYR A 6 44.18 -11.80 20.82
C TYR A 6 44.19 -12.70 19.55
N PRO A 7 44.59 -12.18 18.35
CA PRO A 7 45.49 -11.03 18.15
C PRO A 7 45.04 -9.86 17.27
N VAL A 8 45.75 -8.75 17.53
CA VAL A 8 45.85 -7.54 16.71
C VAL A 8 46.99 -7.72 15.72
N ASN A 9 46.83 -7.25 14.47
CA ASN A 9 47.95 -7.00 13.56
C ASN A 9 47.98 -5.50 13.22
N GLY A 10 49.10 -4.85 13.54
CA GLY A 10 49.39 -3.49 13.07
C GLY A 10 50.47 -3.51 11.99
N PHE A 11 50.52 -2.48 11.16
CA PHE A 11 51.70 -2.19 10.35
C PHE A 11 52.17 -0.75 10.57
N PHE A 12 53.45 -0.63 10.87
CA PHE A 12 54.16 0.63 11.04
C PHE A 12 54.51 1.23 9.68
N ASN A 13 54.34 2.55 9.53
CA ASN A 13 55.49 3.40 9.21
C ASN A 13 55.19 4.88 9.47
N GLY A 14 56.17 5.60 9.99
CA GLY A 14 56.04 7.04 10.23
C GLY A 14 57.38 7.77 10.14
N ARG A 15 57.30 9.07 9.86
CA ARG A 15 58.28 10.16 10.09
C ARG A 15 57.46 11.45 9.93
N LYS A 16 57.30 12.32 10.95
CA LYS A 16 58.30 13.30 11.49
C LYS A 16 58.88 14.16 10.35
N THR A 17 58.92 15.50 10.38
CA THR A 17 58.54 16.63 11.27
C THR A 17 58.68 17.91 10.37
N THR A 18 58.08 19.10 10.54
CA THR A 18 58.18 20.14 11.59
C THR A 18 57.23 21.31 11.23
N SER A 19 56.90 22.19 12.19
CA SER A 19 56.23 23.49 12.01
C SER A 19 57.26 24.65 11.78
N PRO A 20 56.92 25.96 11.86
CA PRO A 20 56.01 26.77 11.02
C PRO A 20 56.67 28.10 10.52
N SER A 21 55.86 29.02 9.92
CA SER A 21 55.89 30.50 10.07
C SER A 21 56.05 31.42 8.82
N SER A 22 55.49 32.63 8.98
CA SER A 22 55.82 33.96 8.40
C SER A 22 55.54 34.31 6.91
N SER A 23 54.37 34.92 6.66
CA SER A 23 54.15 36.34 6.25
C SER A 23 54.79 37.00 4.99
N ALA A 24 54.06 38.02 4.49
CA ALA A 24 54.47 39.13 3.60
C ALA A 24 54.52 38.85 2.09
N LEU A 25 54.34 39.79 1.14
CA LEU A 25 53.62 41.08 1.01
C LEU A 25 53.70 41.51 -0.49
N PHE A 26 53.13 42.66 -0.88
CA PHE A 26 53.22 43.31 -2.22
C PHE A 26 52.49 42.63 -3.41
N SER A 27 52.16 43.32 -4.51
CA SER A 27 51.32 44.53 -4.71
C SER A 27 51.25 44.87 -6.21
N SER A 28 50.09 45.35 -6.67
CA SER A 28 49.89 46.33 -7.77
C SER A 28 50.84 46.41 -8.98
N SER A 29 50.27 46.34 -10.19
CA SER A 29 50.51 47.36 -11.22
C SER A 29 49.36 47.43 -12.23
N SER A 30 49.20 48.57 -12.91
CA SER A 30 48.00 48.95 -13.65
C SER A 30 48.31 49.47 -15.07
N SER A 31 47.23 49.63 -15.85
CA SER A 31 47.09 50.53 -17.01
C SER A 31 47.74 50.17 -18.36
N SER A 32 46.93 50.28 -19.42
CA SER A 32 47.13 51.26 -20.51
C SER A 32 45.91 51.22 -21.46
N SER A 33 45.72 52.29 -22.25
CA SER A 33 44.51 52.51 -23.07
C SER A 33 44.83 53.27 -24.37
N SER A 34 43.87 53.25 -25.32
CA SER A 34 43.76 54.17 -26.49
C SER A 34 44.60 53.82 -27.75
N PRO A 35 44.25 54.32 -28.98
CA PRO A 35 42.93 54.71 -29.52
C PRO A 35 42.64 54.36 -31.02
N SER A 36 41.34 54.42 -31.39
CA SER A 36 40.69 54.79 -32.68
C SER A 36 41.39 54.78 -34.07
N ALA A 37 40.68 54.28 -35.11
CA ALA A 37 40.48 54.98 -36.40
C ALA A 37 39.38 54.37 -37.31
N LEU A 38 38.75 55.22 -38.14
CA LEU A 38 37.55 54.97 -38.98
C LEU A 38 37.78 54.15 -40.27
N ARG A 39 36.73 53.46 -40.76
CA ARG A 39 36.35 53.52 -42.20
C ARG A 39 34.86 53.23 -42.48
N ARG A 40 34.39 53.64 -43.66
CA ARG A 40 32.97 53.83 -44.05
C ARG A 40 32.26 52.58 -44.59
N GLY A 41 31.09 52.27 -44.03
CA GLY A 41 29.79 52.22 -44.73
C GLY A 41 29.50 51.21 -45.84
N ARG A 42 28.50 50.34 -45.59
CA ARG A 42 27.44 50.01 -46.58
C ARG A 42 26.13 49.68 -45.85
N ARG A 43 25.00 50.24 -46.32
CA ARG A 43 23.65 49.96 -45.81
C ARG A 43 23.13 48.64 -46.39
N THR A 44 22.60 47.77 -45.54
CA THR A 44 21.54 46.81 -45.88
C THR A 44 20.47 46.89 -44.80
N TYR A 45 19.20 46.87 -45.22
CA TYR A 45 18.07 46.85 -44.28
C TYR A 45 17.90 45.43 -43.74
N ALA A 46 17.90 45.29 -42.42
CA ALA A 46 17.47 44.08 -41.72
C ALA A 46 16.62 44.51 -40.50
N SER A 47 15.63 43.69 -40.15
CA SER A 47 14.56 44.03 -39.20
C SER A 47 15.03 44.26 -37.76
N LYS A 48 14.28 45.08 -37.02
CA LYS A 48 14.48 45.29 -35.59
C LYS A 48 14.20 43.99 -34.83
N ALA A 49 15.23 43.24 -34.47
CA ALA A 49 15.11 42.20 -33.44
C ALA A 49 14.85 42.86 -32.07
N ASN A 50 13.88 42.34 -31.33
CA ASN A 50 13.57 42.84 -29.99
C ASN A 50 14.78 42.71 -29.06
N LYS A 51 15.11 43.81 -28.37
CA LYS A 51 16.08 43.77 -27.28
C LYS A 51 15.46 43.01 -26.12
N THR A 52 15.98 41.82 -25.81
CA THR A 52 15.75 41.18 -24.52
C THR A 52 16.28 42.08 -23.41
N THR A 53 15.38 42.55 -22.55
CA THR A 53 15.72 43.33 -21.37
C THR A 53 16.36 42.41 -20.34
N ASN A 54 17.61 42.70 -19.95
CA ASN A 54 18.20 42.09 -18.76
C ASN A 54 17.49 42.65 -17.52
N PRO A 55 16.79 41.83 -16.70
CA PRO A 55 16.25 42.30 -15.44
C PRO A 55 17.41 42.64 -14.48
N LYS A 56 17.31 43.78 -13.81
CA LYS A 56 18.31 44.23 -12.84
C LYS A 56 18.33 43.31 -11.62
N LYS A 57 19.48 43.21 -10.94
CA LYS A 57 19.62 42.52 -9.65
C LYS A 57 18.59 43.03 -8.65
N ILE A 58 17.71 42.15 -8.18
CA ILE A 58 16.90 42.36 -6.97
C ILE A 58 17.89 42.41 -5.79
N ILE A 59 17.93 43.54 -5.08
CA ILE A 59 18.82 43.73 -3.92
C ILE A 59 18.06 43.28 -2.66
N LEU A 60 18.14 41.98 -2.37
CA LEU A 60 17.60 41.41 -1.13
C LEU A 60 18.43 41.85 0.08
N SER A 61 17.75 42.17 1.19
CA SER A 61 18.34 42.35 2.52
C SER A 61 19.07 41.08 2.97
N GLN A 62 19.96 41.16 3.97
CA GLN A 62 20.70 39.98 4.43
C GLN A 62 19.78 38.92 5.05
N GLU A 63 18.79 39.32 5.83
CA GLU A 63 17.81 38.43 6.48
C GLU A 63 16.91 37.72 5.43
N ALA A 64 16.49 38.42 4.38
CA ALA A 64 15.68 37.84 3.30
C ALA A 64 16.42 36.78 2.45
N ARG A 65 17.74 36.60 2.65
CA ARG A 65 18.53 35.58 1.95
C ARG A 65 18.51 34.22 2.63
N GLU A 66 18.05 34.11 3.88
CA GLU A 66 18.20 32.88 4.67
C GLU A 66 16.91 32.05 4.73
N GLN A 67 15.76 32.61 4.35
CA GLN A 67 14.47 31.90 4.34
C GLN A 67 14.22 31.07 3.07
N THR A 68 13.56 29.93 3.21
CA THR A 68 13.19 29.06 2.09
C THR A 68 12.14 29.72 1.19
N HIS A 69 12.41 29.76 -0.12
CA HIS A 69 11.51 30.37 -1.11
C HIS A 69 11.67 29.74 -2.51
N LEU A 70 10.58 29.70 -3.27
CA LEU A 70 10.60 29.48 -4.71
C LEU A 70 11.26 30.70 -5.37
N GLN A 71 12.38 30.51 -6.08
CA GLN A 71 13.09 31.59 -6.79
C GLN A 71 12.64 31.73 -8.24
N ARG A 72 12.37 30.59 -8.88
CA ARG A 72 12.16 30.50 -10.33
C ARG A 72 11.20 29.37 -10.65
N LEU A 73 10.22 29.62 -11.49
CA LEU A 73 9.38 28.60 -12.13
C LEU A 73 9.52 28.74 -13.65
N HIS A 74 10.00 27.69 -14.31
CA HIS A 74 10.12 27.59 -15.75
C HIS A 74 9.05 26.65 -16.29
N LEU A 75 8.24 27.15 -17.22
CA LEU A 75 7.15 26.45 -17.88
C LEU A 75 7.45 26.33 -19.37
N LYS A 76 7.21 25.15 -19.92
CA LYS A 76 7.25 24.92 -21.36
C LYS A 76 6.17 23.94 -21.79
N ASP A 77 5.42 24.33 -22.82
CA ASP A 77 4.34 23.57 -23.43
C ASP A 77 3.29 23.10 -22.40
N PHE A 78 3.03 23.94 -21.38
CA PHE A 78 2.15 23.63 -20.24
C PHE A 78 0.82 24.38 -20.33
N ALA A 79 -0.30 23.64 -20.42
CA ALA A 79 -1.65 24.18 -20.60
C ALA A 79 -1.73 25.26 -21.71
N LEU A 80 -1.87 26.54 -21.35
CA LEU A 80 -1.93 27.67 -22.28
C LEU A 80 -0.61 28.48 -22.35
N VAL A 81 0.50 27.95 -21.84
CA VAL A 81 1.83 28.60 -21.81
C VAL A 81 2.76 27.91 -22.80
N SER A 82 3.33 28.67 -23.74
CA SER A 82 4.28 28.13 -24.72
C SER A 82 5.67 27.95 -24.12
N GLN A 83 6.35 29.02 -23.70
CA GLN A 83 7.59 28.93 -22.93
C GLN A 83 7.84 30.20 -22.11
N GLN A 84 7.95 30.09 -20.78
CA GLN A 84 8.25 31.24 -19.93
C GLN A 84 9.04 30.87 -18.66
N THR A 85 9.77 31.84 -18.12
CA THR A 85 10.43 31.75 -16.82
C THR A 85 9.91 32.88 -15.93
N ILE A 86 9.35 32.53 -14.79
CA ILE A 86 8.79 33.43 -13.79
C ILE A 86 9.76 33.50 -12.62
N HIS A 87 9.98 34.70 -12.09
CA HIS A 87 10.83 34.96 -10.93
C HIS A 87 9.97 35.48 -9.77
N PHE A 88 10.28 35.04 -8.55
CA PHE A 88 9.56 35.42 -7.33
C PHE A 88 10.53 35.99 -6.30
N SER A 89 10.06 36.91 -5.46
CA SER A 89 10.78 37.39 -4.27
C SER A 89 10.48 36.49 -3.06
N PRO A 90 11.30 36.51 -2.00
CA PRO A 90 11.06 35.66 -0.83
C PRO A 90 9.94 36.20 0.08
N GLY A 91 9.42 37.42 -0.13
CA GLY A 91 8.29 37.98 0.62
C GLY A 91 6.91 37.71 -0.01
N LEU A 92 6.05 38.73 -0.03
CA LEU A 92 4.70 38.65 -0.60
C LEU A 92 4.74 38.85 -2.13
N ASN A 93 4.36 37.82 -2.87
CA ASN A 93 4.20 37.80 -4.31
C ASN A 93 2.72 37.83 -4.63
N VAL A 94 2.25 38.83 -5.36
CA VAL A 94 0.85 38.95 -5.76
C VAL A 94 0.67 38.68 -7.24
N ILE A 95 -0.32 37.85 -7.58
CA ILE A 95 -0.64 37.41 -8.93
C ILE A 95 -2.01 38.00 -9.34
N THR A 96 -2.01 38.90 -10.31
CA THR A 96 -3.19 39.65 -10.79
C THR A 96 -3.49 39.37 -12.26
N GLY A 97 -4.52 40.01 -12.81
CA GLY A 97 -4.90 39.90 -14.22
C GLY A 97 -6.40 39.66 -14.44
N LYS A 98 -6.83 39.93 -15.66
CA LYS A 98 -8.25 40.11 -16.04
C LYS A 98 -9.02 38.80 -16.33
N SER A 99 -8.37 37.64 -16.32
CA SER A 99 -8.99 36.36 -16.75
C SER A 99 -8.86 35.24 -15.73
N GLY A 100 -9.97 34.57 -15.43
CA GLY A 100 -10.02 33.41 -14.53
C GLY A 100 -9.25 32.19 -15.03
N SER A 101 -8.98 32.07 -16.33
CA SER A 101 -8.25 30.92 -16.88
C SER A 101 -6.73 30.96 -16.66
N GLY A 102 -6.14 32.12 -16.41
CA GLY A 102 -4.68 32.27 -16.41
C GLY A 102 -4.01 32.20 -15.03
N LYS A 103 -4.68 32.69 -14.00
CA LYS A 103 -4.21 32.60 -12.61
C LYS A 103 -4.13 31.14 -12.16
N SER A 104 -5.18 30.38 -12.44
CA SER A 104 -5.27 28.94 -12.13
C SER A 104 -4.24 28.10 -12.89
N VAL A 105 -3.76 28.53 -14.07
CA VAL A 105 -2.66 27.85 -14.79
C VAL A 105 -1.33 27.98 -14.02
N LEU A 106 -1.05 29.13 -13.42
CA LEU A 106 0.15 29.29 -12.58
C LEU A 106 0.06 28.42 -11.31
N LEU A 107 -1.08 28.45 -10.61
CA LEU A 107 -1.30 27.59 -9.45
C LEU A 107 -1.20 26.10 -9.81
N SER A 108 -1.82 25.69 -10.92
CA SER A 108 -1.74 24.32 -11.44
C SER A 108 -0.31 23.92 -11.76
N ALA A 109 0.54 24.82 -12.25
CA ALA A 109 1.94 24.52 -12.50
C ALA A 109 2.74 24.30 -11.20
N ILE A 110 2.41 25.04 -10.14
CA ILE A 110 2.99 24.85 -8.81
C ILE A 110 2.52 23.50 -8.23
N ASP A 111 1.22 23.21 -8.27
CA ASP A 111 0.63 21.89 -7.91
C ASP A 111 1.32 20.72 -8.64
N GLN A 112 1.57 20.88 -9.95
CA GLN A 112 2.26 19.85 -10.72
C GLN A 112 3.73 19.71 -10.29
N ILE A 113 4.49 20.79 -10.03
CA ILE A 113 5.87 20.62 -9.58
C ILE A 113 5.99 20.08 -8.14
N THR A 114 4.96 20.24 -7.30
CA THR A 114 4.88 19.65 -5.95
C THR A 114 4.31 18.23 -5.91
N GLY A 115 3.96 17.62 -7.06
CA GLY A 115 3.57 16.20 -7.12
C GLY A 115 2.06 15.90 -7.10
N ALA A 116 1.22 16.86 -7.46
CA ALA A 116 -0.21 16.61 -7.72
C ALA A 116 -0.43 15.58 -8.86
N ALA A 117 -1.64 15.03 -8.96
CA ALA A 117 -1.99 14.11 -10.05
C ALA A 117 -1.89 14.82 -11.41
N GLY A 118 -1.20 14.20 -12.38
CA GLY A 118 -1.08 14.76 -13.73
C GLY A 118 -2.40 14.66 -14.50
N ARG A 119 -2.80 15.73 -15.19
CA ARG A 119 -4.01 15.80 -16.01
C ARG A 119 -3.65 16.04 -17.47
N GLU A 120 -4.50 15.62 -18.41
CA GLU A 120 -4.22 15.73 -19.86
C GLU A 120 -4.27 17.17 -20.38
N ASP A 121 -5.17 17.98 -19.81
CA ASP A 121 -5.29 19.44 -20.02
C ASP A 121 -4.01 20.24 -19.69
N SER A 122 -3.09 19.64 -18.94
CA SER A 122 -1.82 20.23 -18.52
C SER A 122 -0.79 20.25 -19.65
N ILE A 123 -1.02 19.55 -20.77
CA ILE A 123 -0.14 19.56 -21.95
C ILE A 123 -0.72 20.46 -23.03
N ARG A 124 0.05 21.46 -23.47
CA ARG A 124 -0.37 22.40 -24.53
C ARG A 124 -0.51 21.66 -25.86
N VAL A 125 -1.71 21.62 -26.44
CA VAL A 125 -1.92 21.10 -27.80
C VAL A 125 -1.19 22.02 -28.81
N PRO A 126 -0.37 21.51 -29.77
CA PRO A 126 -0.21 20.11 -30.19
C PRO A 126 1.05 19.40 -29.63
N ALA A 127 1.68 19.92 -28.58
CA ALA A 127 2.83 19.28 -27.97
C ALA A 127 2.46 17.91 -27.36
N LYS A 128 3.43 16.99 -27.34
CA LYS A 128 3.28 15.66 -26.71
C LYS A 128 3.81 15.62 -25.28
N THR A 129 4.53 16.66 -24.87
CA THR A 129 5.17 16.78 -23.56
C THR A 129 5.04 18.19 -23.02
N ALA A 130 4.76 18.31 -21.72
CA ALA A 130 4.90 19.55 -20.96
C ALA A 130 6.07 19.43 -19.99
N LYS A 131 6.82 20.50 -19.79
CA LYS A 131 8.00 20.53 -18.91
C LYS A 131 7.86 21.66 -17.89
N ILE A 132 8.09 21.32 -16.64
CA ILE A 132 7.99 22.21 -15.48
C ILE A 132 9.29 22.07 -14.70
N ALA A 133 9.98 23.17 -14.42
CA ALA A 133 11.17 23.17 -13.58
C ALA A 133 11.06 24.29 -12.54
N ALA A 134 11.37 24.00 -11.28
CA ALA A 134 11.35 24.97 -10.20
C ALA A 134 12.67 24.97 -9.45
N THR A 135 13.25 26.15 -9.25
CA THR A 135 14.41 26.36 -8.38
C THR A 135 13.91 26.92 -7.06
N PHE A 136 14.12 26.17 -5.98
CA PHE A 136 13.90 26.62 -4.62
C PHE A 136 15.24 27.03 -4.01
N TYR A 137 15.25 28.07 -3.20
CA TYR A 137 16.26 28.24 -2.17
C TYR A 137 15.73 27.62 -0.89
N CYS A 138 16.51 26.78 -0.23
CA CYS A 138 16.12 26.09 0.99
C CYS A 138 17.06 26.48 2.13
N ALA A 139 16.47 27.03 3.20
CA ALA A 139 17.09 27.23 4.51
C ALA A 139 17.58 25.90 5.10
N GLU A 140 18.49 25.96 6.09
CA GLU A 140 19.11 24.77 6.67
C GLU A 140 18.08 23.78 7.25
N ASP A 141 17.06 24.26 7.97
CA ASP A 141 16.03 23.38 8.55
C ASP A 141 15.19 22.69 7.48
N THR A 142 14.85 23.39 6.38
CA THR A 142 14.18 22.79 5.23
C THR A 142 15.09 21.75 4.55
N VAL A 143 16.38 22.03 4.40
CA VAL A 143 17.36 21.04 3.91
C VAL A 143 17.36 19.82 4.84
N ARG A 144 17.38 20.01 6.16
CA ARG A 144 17.36 18.92 7.15
C ARG A 144 16.09 18.05 7.02
N LYS A 145 14.91 18.67 6.85
CA LYS A 145 13.63 17.98 6.55
C LYS A 145 13.70 17.19 5.22
N LEU A 146 14.20 17.81 4.15
CA LEU A 146 14.34 17.15 2.83
C LEU A 146 15.32 15.99 2.85
N ARG A 147 16.46 16.11 3.55
CA ARG A 147 17.45 15.03 3.74
C ARG A 147 16.80 13.82 4.42
N ARG A 148 16.02 14.04 5.48
CA ARG A 148 15.27 12.98 6.18
C ARG A 148 14.27 12.29 5.24
N CYS A 149 13.42 13.05 4.55
CA CYS A 149 12.44 12.52 3.60
C CYS A 149 13.08 11.69 2.47
N LEU A 150 14.24 12.11 1.95
CA LEU A 150 14.97 11.37 0.92
C LEU A 150 15.57 10.06 1.49
N LEU A 151 16.15 10.11 2.68
CA LEU A 151 16.75 8.94 3.34
C LEU A 151 15.70 7.86 3.67
N GLU A 152 14.54 8.26 4.19
CA GLU A 152 13.41 7.37 4.48
C GLU A 152 12.86 6.66 3.23
N ASN A 153 13.08 7.23 2.03
CA ASN A 153 12.72 6.63 0.75
C ASN A 153 13.91 5.92 0.05
N GLY A 154 15.03 5.70 0.74
CA GLY A 154 16.19 4.96 0.22
C GLY A 154 17.00 5.70 -0.85
N MET A 155 16.89 7.04 -0.92
CA MET A 155 17.64 7.86 -1.89
C MET A 155 19.05 8.18 -1.37
N ASP A 156 20.04 8.16 -2.27
CA ASP A 156 21.39 8.67 -2.01
C ASP A 156 21.37 10.19 -1.79
N VAL A 157 21.36 10.59 -0.52
CA VAL A 157 21.24 12.00 -0.09
C VAL A 157 22.54 12.78 -0.29
N GLU A 158 23.71 12.15 -0.17
CA GLU A 158 25.01 12.86 -0.19
C GLU A 158 25.33 13.47 -1.57
N SER A 159 24.88 12.80 -2.63
CA SER A 159 24.96 13.28 -4.00
C SER A 159 23.88 14.29 -4.41
N LEU A 160 22.84 14.46 -3.58
CA LEU A 160 21.66 15.27 -3.87
C LEU A 160 21.64 16.59 -3.09
N LEU A 161 22.09 16.57 -1.84
CA LEU A 161 22.03 17.72 -0.94
C LEU A 161 23.35 17.81 -0.17
N ASN A 162 23.88 19.02 -0.06
CA ASN A 162 25.00 19.31 0.84
C ASN A 162 24.67 18.86 2.28
N ARG A 163 25.71 18.46 3.04
CA ARG A 163 25.54 17.97 4.42
C ARG A 163 25.01 19.05 5.36
N GLU A 164 25.47 20.28 5.20
CA GLU A 164 25.13 21.44 6.05
C GLU A 164 24.96 22.71 5.17
N GLY A 165 24.25 23.70 5.71
CA GLY A 165 24.02 25.00 5.09
C GLY A 165 22.83 25.09 4.12
N ALA A 166 22.33 26.31 3.96
CA ALA A 166 21.26 26.62 3.01
C ALA A 166 21.74 26.51 1.55
N GLN A 167 20.90 25.97 0.66
CA GLN A 167 21.28 25.66 -0.72
C GLN A 167 20.10 25.76 -1.70
N THR A 168 20.41 25.86 -2.99
CA THR A 168 19.39 25.81 -4.06
C THR A 168 19.05 24.37 -4.43
N VAL A 169 17.75 24.04 -4.41
CA VAL A 169 17.19 22.73 -4.79
C VAL A 169 16.39 22.88 -6.08
N ASP A 170 16.84 22.22 -7.15
CA ASP A 170 16.12 22.17 -8.41
C ASP A 170 15.20 20.93 -8.50
N LEU A 171 13.90 21.18 -8.70
CA LEU A 171 12.90 20.17 -9.04
C LEU A 171 12.54 20.26 -10.53
N TYR A 172 12.32 19.11 -11.16
CA TYR A 172 11.89 19.02 -12.56
C TYR A 172 10.81 17.95 -12.72
N ARG A 173 9.76 18.28 -13.47
CA ARG A 173 8.70 17.34 -13.86
C ARG A 173 8.40 17.48 -15.34
N GLU A 174 8.38 16.34 -16.02
CA GLU A 174 7.97 16.22 -17.42
C GLU A 174 6.74 15.32 -17.50
N LEU A 175 5.66 15.86 -18.06
CA LEU A 175 4.41 15.17 -18.33
C LEU A 175 4.40 14.78 -19.81
N GLN A 176 4.21 13.50 -20.12
CA GLN A 176 4.18 12.99 -21.49
C GLN A 176 2.84 12.28 -21.74
N SER A 177 2.13 12.69 -22.80
CA SER A 177 0.95 11.96 -23.27
C SER A 177 1.37 10.67 -23.98
N THR A 178 0.64 9.58 -23.74
CA THR A 178 0.84 8.28 -24.38
C THR A 178 -0.40 7.89 -25.19
N ALA A 179 -0.26 6.96 -26.13
CA ALA A 179 -1.31 6.59 -27.10
C ALA A 179 -2.62 6.06 -26.49
N ASN A 180 -2.64 5.76 -25.18
CA ASN A 180 -3.81 5.23 -24.47
C ASN A 180 -4.41 6.27 -23.48
N ASN A 181 -4.25 7.57 -23.76
CA ASN A 181 -4.62 8.71 -22.88
C ASN A 181 -4.09 8.62 -21.43
N ARG A 182 -3.02 7.85 -21.20
CA ARG A 182 -2.34 7.79 -19.89
C ARG A 182 -1.18 8.77 -19.88
N LEU A 183 -1.11 9.63 -18.87
CA LEU A 183 0.07 10.48 -18.67
C LEU A 183 1.20 9.72 -17.99
N ARG A 184 2.37 9.73 -18.62
CA ARG A 184 3.62 9.35 -17.96
C ARG A 184 4.24 10.59 -17.33
N SER A 185 4.56 10.52 -16.04
CA SER A 185 5.24 11.60 -15.31
C SER A 185 6.69 11.19 -15.02
N LEU A 186 7.64 12.00 -15.46
CA LEU A 186 9.07 11.85 -15.18
C LEU A 186 9.51 12.97 -14.24
N CYS A 187 9.74 12.62 -12.98
CA CYS A 187 10.11 13.56 -11.93
C CYS A 187 11.59 13.45 -11.59
N LYS A 188 12.23 14.57 -11.26
CA LYS A 188 13.64 14.65 -10.86
C LYS A 188 13.86 15.68 -9.74
N ILE A 189 14.85 15.42 -8.90
CA ILE A 189 15.49 16.37 -8.00
C ILE A 189 16.99 16.40 -8.31
N GLN A 190 17.58 17.58 -8.48
CA GLN A 190 19.01 17.75 -8.81
C GLN A 190 19.48 16.80 -9.95
N ASN A 191 18.70 16.77 -11.04
CA ASN A 191 18.83 15.87 -12.19
C ASN A 191 18.68 14.35 -11.95
N LYS A 192 18.66 13.82 -10.72
CA LYS A 192 18.34 12.39 -10.45
C LYS A 192 16.83 12.14 -10.49
N ALA A 193 16.42 11.01 -11.06
CA ALA A 193 15.01 10.63 -11.16
C ALA A 193 14.43 10.20 -9.80
N ILE A 194 13.17 10.57 -9.53
CA ILE A 194 12.44 10.19 -8.31
C ILE A 194 11.01 9.73 -8.60
N PRO A 195 10.42 8.84 -7.77
CA PRO A 195 9.00 8.51 -7.84
C PRO A 195 8.11 9.73 -7.54
N VAL A 196 6.91 9.78 -8.14
CA VAL A 196 5.92 10.86 -7.88
C VAL A 196 5.52 10.93 -6.40
N LYS A 197 5.50 9.78 -5.68
CA LYS A 197 5.25 9.73 -4.23
C LYS A 197 6.27 10.55 -3.44
N VAL A 198 7.56 10.44 -3.79
CA VAL A 198 8.65 11.18 -3.14
C VAL A 198 8.57 12.66 -3.51
N LEU A 199 8.28 12.99 -4.77
CA LEU A 199 8.03 14.38 -5.18
C LEU A 199 6.89 15.02 -4.37
N ARG A 200 5.82 14.26 -4.09
CA ARG A 200 4.68 14.75 -3.26
C ARG A 200 5.08 14.99 -1.81
N GLN A 201 5.86 14.11 -1.21
CA GLN A 201 6.38 14.33 0.15
C GLN A 201 7.29 15.56 0.22
N ILE A 202 8.16 15.75 -0.78
CA ILE A 202 8.99 16.96 -0.94
C ILE A 202 8.11 18.21 -1.13
N GLY A 203 7.06 18.12 -1.96
CA GLY A 203 6.09 19.19 -2.18
C GLY A 203 5.44 19.66 -0.89
N ASN A 204 4.93 18.72 -0.07
CA ASN A 204 4.32 18.99 1.23
C ASN A 204 5.28 19.60 2.26
N ILE A 205 6.60 19.44 2.11
CA ILE A 205 7.62 20.09 2.97
C ILE A 205 7.89 21.53 2.52
N LEU A 206 7.81 21.78 1.21
CA LEU A 206 8.18 23.06 0.60
C LEU A 206 7.02 24.06 0.55
N ILE A 207 5.83 23.62 0.11
CA ILE A 207 4.70 24.49 -0.22
C ILE A 207 3.43 24.00 0.48
N ASP A 208 2.78 24.92 1.18
CA ASP A 208 1.41 24.77 1.68
C ASP A 208 0.43 25.49 0.74
N PHE A 209 -0.64 24.81 0.35
CA PHE A 209 -1.70 25.40 -0.48
C PHE A 209 -2.90 25.74 0.41
N ASN A 210 -3.49 26.92 0.20
CA ASN A 210 -4.63 27.44 0.97
C ASN A 210 -5.67 27.97 -0.03
N GLY A 211 -6.76 27.22 -0.23
CA GLY A 211 -7.75 27.46 -1.28
C GLY A 211 -8.62 26.23 -1.55
N GLN A 212 -9.31 26.14 -2.69
CA GLN A 212 -10.26 25.04 -2.97
C GLN A 212 -9.64 23.64 -2.81
N ASN A 213 -8.46 23.40 -3.40
CA ASN A 213 -7.76 22.11 -3.35
C ASN A 213 -7.06 21.82 -2.00
N ALA A 214 -6.90 22.82 -1.13
CA ALA A 214 -6.22 22.70 0.17
C ALA A 214 -6.99 21.87 1.20
N SER A 215 -8.31 21.77 1.01
CA SER A 215 -9.26 21.36 2.05
C SER A 215 -9.07 19.93 2.58
N LEU A 216 -8.22 19.09 1.97
CA LEU A 216 -8.03 17.69 2.36
C LEU A 216 -7.09 17.50 3.57
N ALA A 217 -6.14 18.41 3.82
CA ALA A 217 -5.27 18.32 4.99
C ALA A 217 -6.09 18.54 6.26
N LEU A 218 -6.61 19.76 6.45
CA LEU A 218 -7.39 20.15 7.63
C LEU A 218 -8.85 19.65 7.64
N ALA A 219 -9.27 18.81 6.69
CA ALA A 219 -10.48 17.98 6.87
C ALA A 219 -10.19 16.67 7.61
N ASN A 220 -8.92 16.30 7.80
CA ASN A 220 -8.53 15.05 8.43
C ASN A 220 -8.23 15.27 9.93
N GLU A 221 -8.95 14.58 10.82
CA GLU A 221 -8.72 14.54 12.28
C GLU A 221 -7.23 14.39 12.62
N ARG A 222 -6.50 13.56 11.85
CA ARG A 222 -5.07 13.30 12.07
C ARG A 222 -4.21 14.55 11.89
N ALA A 223 -4.51 15.37 10.87
CA ALA A 223 -3.75 16.58 10.59
C ALA A 223 -4.18 17.75 11.49
N GLN A 224 -5.46 17.79 11.90
CA GLN A 224 -5.92 18.72 12.94
C GLN A 224 -5.23 18.45 14.28
N LEU A 225 -5.05 17.17 14.64
CA LEU A 225 -4.28 16.78 15.83
C LEU A 225 -2.79 17.12 15.69
N ASP A 226 -2.18 16.90 14.51
CA ASP A 226 -0.78 17.28 14.26
C ASP A 226 -0.57 18.81 14.35
N GLU A 227 -1.51 19.62 13.85
CA GLU A 227 -1.48 21.08 13.97
C GLU A 227 -1.65 21.53 15.43
N LEU A 228 -2.53 20.87 16.19
CA LEU A 228 -2.69 21.12 17.62
C LEU A 228 -1.44 20.72 18.43
N ASP A 229 -0.81 19.59 18.10
CA ASP A 229 0.42 19.12 18.77
C ASP A 229 1.62 20.03 18.48
N SER A 230 1.69 20.55 17.25
CA SER A 230 2.63 21.60 16.82
C SER A 230 2.43 22.88 17.64
N TRP A 231 1.19 23.34 17.79
CA TRP A 231 0.84 24.51 18.59
C TRP A 231 1.14 24.33 20.08
N ALA A 232 0.81 23.16 20.63
CA ALA A 232 1.06 22.81 22.03
C ALA A 232 2.55 22.57 22.33
N ASN A 233 3.39 22.40 21.31
CA ASN A 233 4.79 22.00 21.41
C ASN A 233 4.97 20.68 22.22
N VAL A 234 3.98 19.79 22.17
CA VAL A 234 3.91 18.55 22.99
C VAL A 234 4.71 17.38 22.42
N LYS A 235 5.54 17.61 21.40
CA LYS A 235 6.30 16.55 20.72
C LYS A 235 7.11 15.68 21.68
N GLN A 236 7.69 16.27 22.74
CA GLN A 236 8.42 15.53 23.79
C GLN A 236 7.52 14.56 24.57
N TYR A 237 6.26 14.94 24.85
CA TYR A 237 5.27 14.05 25.46
C TYR A 237 4.82 12.97 24.48
N GLY A 238 4.67 13.30 23.18
CA GLY A 238 4.36 12.34 22.12
C GLY A 238 5.45 11.26 21.96
N ASP A 239 6.72 11.66 21.88
CA ASP A 239 7.86 10.73 21.77
C ASP A 239 7.97 9.83 23.03
N ALA A 240 7.80 10.41 24.23
CA ALA A 240 7.82 9.65 25.49
C ALA A 240 6.63 8.67 25.60
N PHE A 241 5.45 9.08 25.14
CA PHE A 241 4.26 8.25 25.09
C PHE A 241 4.38 7.09 24.08
N GLU A 242 4.98 7.33 22.90
CA GLU A 242 5.23 6.26 21.91
C GLU A 242 6.18 5.19 22.50
N ILE A 243 7.24 5.60 23.20
CA ILE A 243 8.14 4.70 23.93
C ILE A 243 7.39 3.92 25.03
N ALA A 244 6.51 4.58 25.78
CA ALA A 244 5.70 3.91 26.82
C ALA A 244 4.74 2.87 26.20
N MET A 245 4.08 3.18 25.09
CA MET A 245 3.23 2.22 24.36
C MET A 245 4.04 1.06 23.74
N GLN A 246 5.27 1.30 23.30
CA GLN A 246 6.16 0.22 22.87
C GLN A 246 6.50 -0.72 24.04
N ASN A 247 6.77 -0.18 25.24
CA ASN A 247 7.00 -0.99 26.44
C ASN A 247 5.76 -1.79 26.86
N VAL A 248 4.56 -1.21 26.77
CA VAL A 248 3.29 -1.94 26.99
C VAL A 248 3.18 -3.11 26.00
N ARG A 249 3.40 -2.88 24.70
CA ARG A 249 3.34 -3.96 23.68
C ARG A 249 4.35 -5.09 23.93
N ILE A 250 5.54 -4.76 24.39
CA ILE A 250 6.56 -5.76 24.73
C ILE A 250 6.12 -6.56 25.96
N ALA A 251 5.65 -5.88 27.02
CA ALA A 251 5.20 -6.54 28.25
C ALA A 251 3.94 -7.39 28.04
N THR A 252 2.98 -6.96 27.19
CA THR A 252 1.81 -7.77 26.83
C THR A 252 2.24 -9.08 26.19
N LYS A 253 3.21 -9.06 25.26
CA LYS A 253 3.73 -10.29 24.63
C LYS A 253 4.44 -11.24 25.59
N LEU A 254 5.07 -10.71 26.64
CA LEU A 254 5.68 -11.53 27.69
C LEU A 254 4.61 -12.21 28.54
N VAL A 255 3.50 -11.53 28.84
CA VAL A 255 2.36 -12.13 29.57
C VAL A 255 1.54 -13.07 28.68
N GLU A 256 1.37 -12.79 27.39
CA GLU A 256 0.75 -13.71 26.43
C GLU A 256 1.55 -15.01 26.24
N ALA A 257 2.86 -15.00 26.53
CA ALA A 257 3.71 -16.19 26.56
C ALA A 257 3.63 -16.98 27.88
N ASN A 258 3.04 -16.42 28.95
CA ASN A 258 2.79 -17.14 30.19
C ASN A 258 1.63 -18.13 29.97
N VAL A 259 1.93 -19.35 29.55
CA VAL A 259 0.93 -20.43 29.52
C VAL A 259 0.74 -20.96 30.94
N GLU A 260 -0.50 -21.01 31.41
CA GLU A 260 -0.90 -21.73 32.61
C GLU A 260 -1.52 -23.06 32.19
N LEU A 261 -0.94 -24.16 32.69
CA LEU A 261 -1.50 -25.50 32.63
C LEU A 261 -1.70 -25.97 34.07
N THR A 262 -2.85 -26.55 34.36
CA THR A 262 -3.08 -27.25 35.63
C THR A 262 -2.19 -28.50 35.72
N GLU A 263 -1.95 -29.00 36.94
CA GLU A 263 -1.17 -30.24 37.11
C GLU A 263 -1.83 -31.44 36.41
N GLU A 264 -3.17 -31.51 36.37
CA GLU A 264 -3.91 -32.53 35.64
C GLU A 264 -3.66 -32.45 34.12
N GLU A 265 -3.68 -31.24 33.54
CA GLU A 265 -3.38 -31.04 32.11
C GLU A 265 -1.91 -31.33 31.77
N LYS A 266 -0.97 -31.06 32.68
CA LYS A 266 0.45 -31.45 32.50
C LYS A 266 0.61 -32.96 32.46
N GLU A 267 0.02 -33.69 33.42
CA GLU A 267 0.06 -35.16 33.46
C GLU A 267 -0.57 -35.78 32.20
N GLU A 268 -1.69 -35.22 31.69
CA GLU A 268 -2.30 -35.67 30.44
C GLU A 268 -1.39 -35.43 29.22
N ILE A 269 -0.74 -34.25 29.13
CA ILE A 269 0.17 -33.91 28.03
C ILE A 269 1.43 -34.78 28.07
N GLU A 270 2.05 -34.99 29.23
CA GLU A 270 3.19 -35.88 29.40
C GLU A 270 2.86 -37.32 29.00
N ALA A 271 1.70 -37.84 29.43
CA ALA A 271 1.24 -39.19 29.05
C ALA A 271 0.99 -39.34 27.53
N ILE A 272 0.54 -38.28 26.86
CA ILE A 272 0.39 -38.24 25.40
C ILE A 272 1.76 -38.23 24.71
N LEU A 273 2.71 -37.42 25.17
CA LEU A 273 4.06 -37.35 24.61
C LEU A 273 4.83 -38.65 24.80
N ASP A 274 4.73 -39.30 25.96
CA ASP A 274 5.30 -40.63 26.21
C ASP A 274 4.74 -41.69 25.25
N ALA A 275 3.43 -41.66 25.00
CA ALA A 275 2.80 -42.53 24.01
C ALA A 275 3.30 -42.24 22.58
N PHE A 276 3.50 -40.97 22.23
CA PHE A 276 4.07 -40.54 20.94
C PHE A 276 5.50 -41.05 20.76
N TYR A 277 6.40 -40.81 21.72
CA TYR A 277 7.80 -41.25 21.66
C TYR A 277 7.94 -42.78 21.63
N LYS A 278 6.99 -43.51 22.23
CA LYS A 278 6.96 -44.97 22.18
C LYS A 278 6.53 -45.53 20.82
N VAL A 279 5.68 -44.81 20.09
CA VAL A 279 5.22 -45.22 18.75
C VAL A 279 6.16 -44.71 17.65
N ASP A 280 6.81 -43.56 17.83
CA ASP A 280 7.74 -42.92 16.88
C ASP A 280 7.16 -42.89 15.44
N PRO A 281 6.09 -42.09 15.20
CA PRO A 281 5.44 -42.02 13.89
C PRO A 281 6.25 -41.18 12.90
N VAL A 282 6.51 -41.71 11.69
CA VAL A 282 7.21 -40.94 10.65
C VAL A 282 6.21 -40.19 9.76
N PRO A 283 6.42 -38.89 9.42
CA PRO A 283 5.53 -38.14 8.53
C PRO A 283 5.24 -38.86 7.20
N GLY A 284 3.94 -39.04 6.91
CA GLY A 284 3.46 -39.75 5.72
C GLY A 284 3.69 -41.26 5.69
N GLU A 285 4.09 -41.89 6.80
CA GLU A 285 4.23 -43.36 6.91
C GLU A 285 2.90 -44.07 6.67
N ASP A 286 1.81 -43.61 7.28
CA ASP A 286 0.50 -44.24 7.22
C ASP A 286 -0.05 -44.31 5.79
N ALA A 287 0.20 -43.28 4.97
CA ALA A 287 -0.19 -43.25 3.56
C ALA A 287 0.56 -44.28 2.72
N LYS A 288 1.87 -44.47 2.98
CA LYS A 288 2.69 -45.49 2.31
C LYS A 288 2.23 -46.90 2.68
N LEU A 289 2.04 -47.15 3.97
CA LEU A 289 1.55 -48.43 4.50
C LEU A 289 0.16 -48.80 3.97
N LYS A 290 -0.78 -47.83 3.92
CA LYS A 290 -2.12 -48.02 3.33
C LYS A 290 -2.05 -48.32 1.82
N LEU A 291 -1.09 -47.74 1.09
CA LEU A 291 -0.90 -48.02 -0.34
C LEU A 291 -0.30 -49.41 -0.57
N GLU A 292 0.74 -49.79 0.20
CA GLU A 292 1.37 -51.12 0.19
C GLU A 292 0.32 -52.22 0.49
N LEU A 293 -0.51 -52.02 1.52
CA LEU A 293 -1.61 -52.93 1.87
C LEU A 293 -2.63 -53.10 0.72
N ARG A 294 -3.07 -52.00 0.08
CA ARG A 294 -4.00 -52.07 -1.07
C ARG A 294 -3.41 -52.84 -2.26
N GLN A 295 -2.11 -52.68 -2.52
CA GLN A 295 -1.42 -53.44 -3.57
C GLN A 295 -1.41 -54.94 -3.26
N MET A 296 -1.11 -55.31 -2.01
CA MET A 296 -1.15 -56.72 -1.56
C MET A 296 -2.57 -57.31 -1.61
N GLU A 297 -3.60 -56.54 -1.26
CA GLU A 297 -5.00 -56.97 -1.33
C GLU A 297 -5.48 -57.12 -2.78
N SER A 298 -5.06 -56.25 -3.69
CA SER A 298 -5.31 -56.40 -5.13
C SER A 298 -4.60 -57.62 -5.71
N GLN A 299 -3.33 -57.86 -5.36
CA GLN A 299 -2.60 -59.06 -5.78
C GLN A 299 -3.28 -60.34 -5.28
N ARG A 300 -3.75 -60.34 -4.03
CA ARG A 300 -4.51 -61.46 -3.47
C ARG A 300 -5.84 -61.69 -4.17
N SER A 301 -6.61 -60.63 -4.45
CA SER A 301 -7.88 -60.72 -5.20
C SER A 301 -7.67 -61.27 -6.62
N ASN A 302 -6.61 -60.82 -7.30
CA ASN A 302 -6.22 -61.37 -8.60
C ASN A 302 -5.86 -62.86 -8.49
N TRP A 303 -5.09 -63.24 -7.46
CA TRP A 303 -4.73 -64.64 -7.22
C TRP A 303 -5.96 -65.51 -6.94
N GLU A 304 -6.88 -65.07 -6.09
CA GLU A 304 -8.15 -65.77 -5.79
C GLU A 304 -9.03 -65.91 -7.05
N THR A 305 -9.06 -64.88 -7.90
CA THR A 305 -9.79 -64.92 -9.18
C THR A 305 -9.14 -65.89 -10.18
N CYS A 306 -7.81 -65.86 -10.33
CA CYS A 306 -7.08 -66.81 -11.18
C CYS A 306 -7.19 -68.26 -10.67
N ALA A 307 -7.16 -68.48 -9.35
CA ALA A 307 -7.37 -69.79 -8.75
C ALA A 307 -8.77 -70.34 -9.07
N SER A 308 -9.80 -69.49 -8.99
CA SER A 308 -11.18 -69.86 -9.35
C SER A 308 -11.32 -70.19 -10.84
N ALA A 309 -10.70 -69.40 -11.72
CA ALA A 309 -10.67 -69.65 -13.16
C ALA A 309 -9.95 -70.95 -13.52
N LEU A 310 -8.78 -71.20 -12.91
CA LEU A 310 -8.00 -72.42 -13.11
C LEU A 310 -8.74 -73.66 -12.61
N ASN A 311 -9.44 -73.58 -11.47
CA ASN A 311 -10.32 -74.64 -10.97
C ASN A 311 -11.48 -74.93 -11.95
N SER A 312 -12.03 -73.90 -12.60
CA SER A 312 -13.12 -74.06 -13.59
C SER A 312 -12.64 -74.74 -14.89
N LEU A 313 -11.38 -74.52 -15.27
CA LEU A 313 -10.74 -75.17 -16.41
C LEU A 313 -10.36 -76.64 -16.13
N SER A 314 -9.79 -76.91 -14.95
CA SER A 314 -9.14 -78.19 -14.64
C SER A 314 -10.00 -79.22 -13.90
N ASN A 315 -11.17 -78.84 -13.36
CA ASN A 315 -12.02 -79.71 -12.54
C ASN A 315 -12.31 -81.08 -13.20
N HIS A 316 -11.89 -82.17 -12.54
CA HIS A 316 -11.83 -83.50 -13.17
C HIS A 316 -13.19 -84.12 -13.54
N GLU A 317 -14.29 -83.73 -12.89
CA GLU A 317 -15.62 -84.33 -13.12
C GLU A 317 -16.55 -83.49 -14.01
N SER A 318 -16.24 -82.20 -14.24
CA SER A 318 -17.14 -81.27 -14.97
C SER A 318 -16.46 -80.02 -15.56
N GLY A 319 -15.12 -79.91 -15.50
CA GLY A 319 -14.38 -78.78 -16.05
C GLY A 319 -14.36 -78.80 -17.58
N SER A 320 -14.21 -77.63 -18.21
CA SER A 320 -14.29 -77.50 -19.67
C SER A 320 -13.33 -78.42 -20.41
N LYS A 321 -12.14 -78.67 -19.86
CA LYS A 321 -11.12 -79.58 -20.40
C LYS A 321 -11.52 -81.06 -20.31
N ALA A 322 -12.30 -81.46 -19.30
CA ALA A 322 -12.87 -82.81 -19.21
C ALA A 322 -13.94 -83.01 -20.28
N SER A 323 -14.88 -82.06 -20.40
CA SER A 323 -15.94 -82.11 -21.42
C SER A 323 -15.41 -82.05 -22.86
N LEU A 324 -14.35 -81.27 -23.13
CA LEU A 324 -13.69 -81.25 -24.44
C LEU A 324 -13.04 -82.61 -24.79
N LYS A 325 -12.38 -83.26 -23.83
CA LYS A 325 -11.80 -84.60 -24.01
C LYS A 325 -12.85 -85.67 -24.27
N GLU A 326 -13.97 -85.60 -23.56
CA GLU A 326 -15.12 -86.49 -23.75
C GLU A 326 -15.73 -86.32 -25.14
N ALA A 327 -16.04 -85.07 -25.54
CA ALA A 327 -16.54 -84.74 -26.88
C ALA A 327 -15.58 -85.20 -28.00
N LEU A 328 -14.26 -84.99 -27.83
CA LEU A 328 -13.25 -85.47 -28.77
C LEU A 328 -13.20 -87.00 -28.91
N TYR A 329 -13.39 -87.72 -27.80
CA TYR A 329 -13.43 -89.17 -27.80
C TYR A 329 -14.69 -89.70 -28.49
N GLU A 330 -15.85 -89.12 -28.20
CA GLU A 330 -17.12 -89.45 -28.84
C GLU A 330 -17.10 -89.14 -30.35
N SER A 331 -16.69 -87.93 -30.75
CA SER A 331 -16.61 -87.54 -32.16
C SER A 331 -15.67 -88.44 -32.96
N ARG A 332 -14.50 -88.82 -32.41
CA ARG A 332 -13.58 -89.79 -33.05
C ARG A 332 -14.18 -91.19 -33.15
N SER A 333 -14.98 -91.62 -32.17
CA SER A 333 -15.71 -92.89 -32.22
C SER A 333 -16.76 -92.89 -33.34
N VAL A 334 -17.48 -91.77 -33.51
CA VAL A 334 -18.45 -91.59 -34.60
C VAL A 334 -17.76 -91.54 -35.96
N LEU A 335 -16.66 -90.79 -36.11
CA LEU A 335 -15.86 -90.72 -37.33
C LEU A 335 -15.39 -92.12 -37.77
N SER A 336 -14.79 -92.88 -36.85
CA SER A 336 -14.31 -94.24 -37.17
C SER A 336 -15.46 -95.22 -37.52
N GLN A 337 -16.67 -94.97 -37.04
CA GLN A 337 -17.86 -95.73 -37.47
C GLN A 337 -18.37 -95.28 -38.85
N ALA A 338 -18.28 -94.00 -39.18
CA ALA A 338 -18.66 -93.46 -40.48
C ALA A 338 -17.70 -93.92 -41.60
N GLU A 339 -16.39 -93.79 -41.38
CA GLU A 339 -15.33 -94.27 -42.28
C GLU A 339 -15.53 -95.76 -42.63
N ARG A 340 -15.76 -96.62 -41.62
CA ARG A 340 -16.01 -98.05 -41.82
C ARG A 340 -17.28 -98.36 -42.62
N ARG A 341 -18.30 -97.49 -42.56
CA ARG A 341 -19.52 -97.63 -43.38
C ARG A 341 -19.29 -97.17 -44.81
N ALA A 342 -18.48 -96.13 -45.03
CA ALA A 342 -18.09 -95.66 -46.35
C ALA A 342 -17.23 -96.71 -47.09
N ASP A 343 -16.22 -97.30 -46.42
CA ASP A 343 -15.36 -98.33 -47.03
C ASP A 343 -16.12 -99.62 -47.39
N GLN A 344 -17.20 -99.96 -46.68
CA GLN A 344 -18.06 -101.11 -47.02
C GLN A 344 -18.93 -100.90 -48.28
N LYS A 345 -19.03 -99.68 -48.82
CA LYS A 345 -19.83 -99.37 -50.02
C LYS A 345 -19.04 -99.37 -51.34
N LYS A 346 -17.70 -99.49 -51.31
CA LYS A 346 -16.88 -99.57 -52.53
C LYS A 346 -17.12 -100.90 -53.26
N PRO A 347 -17.58 -100.91 -54.52
CA PRO A 347 -17.77 -102.15 -55.26
C PRO A 347 -16.44 -102.78 -55.65
N VAL A 348 -16.29 -104.08 -55.41
CA VAL A 348 -15.18 -104.88 -55.94
C VAL A 348 -15.48 -105.20 -57.41
N GLY A 349 -14.67 -104.69 -58.32
CA GLY A 349 -14.70 -105.03 -59.74
C GLY A 349 -13.39 -105.69 -60.18
N GLU A 350 -13.49 -106.87 -60.80
CA GLU A 350 -12.45 -107.44 -61.68
C GLU A 350 -12.92 -107.30 -63.14
N ASN A 351 -11.97 -107.14 -64.07
CA ASN A 351 -12.21 -106.90 -65.51
C ASN A 351 -12.75 -108.16 -66.23
N ASP A 352 -13.51 -108.06 -67.33
CA ASP A 352 -13.05 -108.03 -68.75
C ASP A 352 -14.29 -107.95 -69.69
N ASP A 353 -14.30 -107.49 -70.95
CA ASP A 353 -13.36 -106.72 -71.81
C ASP A 353 -14.12 -106.21 -73.09
N ASN A 354 -13.59 -105.19 -73.78
CA ASN A 354 -13.93 -104.64 -75.12
C ASN A 354 -15.30 -103.96 -75.43
N GLY A 355 -15.23 -102.73 -75.99
CA GLY A 355 -15.85 -102.45 -77.30
C GLY A 355 -16.88 -101.30 -77.46
N GLU A 356 -16.38 -100.11 -77.80
CA GLU A 356 -16.99 -99.04 -78.64
C GLU A 356 -18.28 -98.25 -78.27
N GLU A 357 -18.11 -96.92 -78.36
CA GLU A 357 -19.03 -95.84 -78.78
C GLU A 357 -20.23 -95.33 -77.95
N ALA A 358 -20.51 -94.04 -78.25
CA ALA A 358 -21.70 -93.22 -77.97
C ALA A 358 -21.82 -92.59 -76.57
N GLY A 359 -21.62 -91.26 -76.55
CA GLY A 359 -21.74 -90.41 -75.38
C GLY A 359 -23.14 -90.28 -74.76
N GLY A 360 -23.13 -89.81 -73.53
CA GLY A 360 -24.29 -89.43 -72.72
C GLY A 360 -23.79 -88.52 -71.59
N GLU A 361 -24.52 -87.45 -71.32
CA GLU A 361 -24.22 -86.44 -70.31
C GLU A 361 -24.72 -86.88 -68.92
N GLU A 362 -24.13 -86.30 -67.85
CA GLU A 362 -24.69 -86.19 -66.48
C GLU A 362 -24.94 -87.52 -65.70
N GLU A 363 -24.72 -87.65 -64.39
CA GLU A 363 -25.04 -86.74 -63.29
C GLU A 363 -23.99 -86.74 -62.16
N GLU A 364 -23.91 -85.60 -61.45
CA GLU A 364 -23.16 -85.44 -60.20
C GLU A 364 -23.87 -86.15 -59.03
N GLY A 365 -23.66 -87.46 -58.90
CA GLY A 365 -23.95 -88.18 -57.66
C GLY A 365 -22.94 -87.81 -56.57
N LYS A 366 -23.11 -86.65 -55.92
CA LYS A 366 -22.39 -86.34 -54.67
C LYS A 366 -22.65 -87.46 -53.65
N ASP A 367 -21.62 -88.15 -53.20
CA ASP A 367 -21.71 -89.05 -52.05
C ASP A 367 -21.97 -88.19 -50.80
N GLU A 368 -23.24 -88.08 -50.36
CA GLU A 368 -23.64 -87.33 -49.15
C GLU A 368 -22.79 -87.75 -47.92
N ASN A 369 -22.36 -89.02 -47.87
CA ASN A 369 -21.49 -89.55 -46.82
C ASN A 369 -20.06 -88.95 -46.81
N SER A 370 -19.51 -88.42 -47.92
CA SER A 370 -18.16 -87.86 -47.90
C SER A 370 -18.13 -86.44 -47.35
N GLU A 371 -19.12 -85.61 -47.70
CA GLU A 371 -19.25 -84.25 -47.14
C GLU A 371 -19.51 -84.31 -45.63
N ASP A 372 -20.33 -85.25 -45.15
CA ASP A 372 -20.55 -85.50 -43.72
C ASP A 372 -19.28 -85.95 -42.95
N ILE A 373 -18.42 -86.76 -43.57
CA ILE A 373 -17.16 -87.22 -42.96
C ILE A 373 -16.13 -86.08 -42.92
N GLU A 374 -16.04 -85.27 -43.98
CA GLU A 374 -15.14 -84.12 -44.03
C GLU A 374 -15.54 -83.05 -42.99
N ALA A 375 -16.83 -82.74 -42.89
CA ALA A 375 -17.37 -81.82 -41.87
C ALA A 375 -17.13 -82.33 -40.43
N LEU A 376 -17.25 -83.64 -40.18
CA LEU A 376 -16.96 -84.21 -38.87
C LEU A 376 -15.45 -84.19 -38.55
N SER A 377 -14.59 -84.35 -39.56
CA SER A 377 -13.14 -84.20 -39.41
C SER A 377 -12.74 -82.77 -39.06
N GLU A 378 -13.30 -81.77 -39.76
CA GLU A 378 -13.09 -80.35 -39.46
C GLU A 378 -13.54 -80.00 -38.04
N ALA A 379 -14.70 -80.52 -37.61
CA ALA A 379 -15.19 -80.35 -36.24
C ALA A 379 -14.24 -80.97 -35.18
N ILE A 380 -13.60 -82.12 -35.47
CA ILE A 380 -12.61 -82.74 -34.58
C ILE A 380 -11.33 -81.91 -34.52
N GLU A 381 -10.88 -81.31 -35.62
CA GLU A 381 -9.72 -80.41 -35.62
C GLU A 381 -9.97 -79.15 -34.79
N LEU A 382 -11.15 -78.52 -34.93
CA LEU A 382 -11.55 -77.36 -34.11
C LEU A 382 -11.64 -77.70 -32.61
N LEU A 383 -12.11 -78.89 -32.25
CA LEU A 383 -12.12 -79.37 -30.86
C LEU A 383 -10.70 -79.63 -30.33
N HIS A 384 -9.78 -80.14 -31.16
CA HIS A 384 -8.36 -80.28 -30.82
C HIS A 384 -7.68 -78.92 -30.62
N GLU A 385 -7.99 -77.93 -31.46
CA GLU A 385 -7.49 -76.57 -31.27
C GLU A 385 -8.01 -75.95 -29.97
N ALA A 386 -9.29 -76.17 -29.63
CA ALA A 386 -9.87 -75.74 -28.36
C ALA A 386 -9.20 -76.37 -27.13
N GLU A 387 -8.94 -77.69 -27.14
CA GLU A 387 -8.19 -78.37 -26.06
C GLU A 387 -6.80 -77.73 -25.88
N ASN A 388 -6.03 -77.61 -26.97
CA ASN A 388 -4.70 -76.99 -26.96
C ASN A 388 -4.73 -75.52 -26.51
N ALA A 389 -5.79 -74.77 -26.81
CA ALA A 389 -5.97 -73.40 -26.34
C ALA A 389 -6.25 -73.36 -24.82
N THR A 390 -7.04 -74.30 -24.28
CA THR A 390 -7.26 -74.38 -22.82
C THR A 390 -5.99 -74.74 -22.04
N ASP A 391 -5.15 -75.65 -22.56
CA ASP A 391 -3.87 -76.00 -21.94
C ASP A 391 -2.92 -74.79 -21.87
N ARG A 392 -2.82 -74.00 -22.95
CA ARG A 392 -2.02 -72.76 -22.94
C ARG A 392 -2.56 -71.73 -21.96
N ALA A 393 -3.88 -71.63 -21.80
CA ALA A 393 -4.50 -70.72 -20.84
C ALA A 393 -4.23 -71.14 -19.39
N GLU A 394 -4.27 -72.44 -19.08
CA GLU A 394 -3.91 -73.00 -17.77
C GLU A 394 -2.44 -72.69 -17.43
N ASP A 395 -1.52 -72.98 -18.35
CA ASP A 395 -0.09 -72.67 -18.24
C ASP A 395 0.18 -71.16 -18.00
N MET A 396 -0.53 -70.29 -18.71
CA MET A 396 -0.40 -68.83 -18.56
C MET A 396 -0.95 -68.35 -17.22
N LEU A 397 -2.09 -68.87 -16.76
CA LEU A 397 -2.68 -68.55 -15.46
C LEU A 397 -1.79 -69.02 -14.32
N GLN A 398 -1.22 -70.23 -14.40
CA GLN A 398 -0.31 -70.75 -13.38
C GLN A 398 0.96 -69.90 -13.27
N ARG A 399 1.62 -69.57 -14.39
CA ARG A 399 2.81 -68.69 -14.39
C ARG A 399 2.48 -67.28 -13.87
N TYR A 400 1.28 -66.77 -14.14
CA TYR A 400 0.84 -65.50 -13.57
C TYR A 400 0.64 -65.60 -12.05
N MET A 401 0.00 -66.66 -11.56
CA MET A 401 -0.16 -66.92 -10.12
C MET A 401 1.19 -67.09 -9.40
N GLU A 402 2.16 -67.76 -10.01
CA GLU A 402 3.54 -67.88 -9.50
C GLU A 402 4.26 -66.51 -9.43
N SER A 403 3.91 -65.56 -10.31
CA SER A 403 4.44 -64.19 -10.24
C SER A 403 3.84 -63.35 -9.10
N LEU A 404 2.64 -63.70 -8.63
CA LEU A 404 1.92 -63.01 -7.54
C LEU A 404 2.44 -63.46 -6.16
N ASN A 405 3.65 -63.04 -5.82
CA ASN A 405 4.32 -63.31 -4.54
C ASN A 405 3.62 -62.63 -3.33
N SER A 406 2.53 -63.20 -2.83
CA SER A 406 1.89 -62.73 -1.59
C SER A 406 2.75 -63.09 -0.36
N ARG A 407 3.21 -62.08 0.39
CA ARG A 407 3.93 -62.24 1.66
C ARG A 407 2.99 -62.02 2.84
N PRO A 408 2.48 -63.07 3.53
CA PRO A 408 1.49 -62.90 4.59
C PRO A 408 2.06 -62.16 5.81
N GLU A 409 3.29 -62.48 6.22
CA GLU A 409 3.99 -61.88 7.38
C GLU A 409 4.06 -60.35 7.26
N ARG A 410 4.51 -59.86 6.09
CA ARG A 410 4.60 -58.42 5.81
C ARG A 410 3.25 -57.70 5.88
N ARG A 411 2.16 -58.37 5.49
CA ARG A 411 0.80 -57.80 5.61
C ARG A 411 0.40 -57.63 7.08
N GLU A 412 0.73 -58.61 7.92
CA GLU A 412 0.44 -58.56 9.35
C GLU A 412 1.25 -57.47 10.07
N GLU A 413 2.55 -57.33 9.76
CA GLU A 413 3.39 -56.20 10.21
C GLU A 413 2.75 -54.84 9.90
N ILE A 414 2.32 -54.64 8.64
CA ILE A 414 1.69 -53.40 8.19
C ILE A 414 0.37 -53.14 8.93
N GLN A 415 -0.43 -54.18 9.17
CA GLN A 415 -1.69 -54.09 9.90
C GLN A 415 -1.50 -53.85 11.41
N GLU A 416 -0.43 -54.35 12.02
CA GLU A 416 -0.05 -54.04 13.40
C GLU A 416 0.43 -52.59 13.53
N ARG A 417 1.37 -52.15 12.68
CA ARG A 417 1.87 -50.77 12.67
C ARG A 417 0.75 -49.74 12.44
N LEU A 418 -0.19 -50.01 11.52
CA LEU A 418 -1.37 -49.16 11.30
C LEU A 418 -2.34 -49.15 12.50
N ARG A 419 -2.44 -50.24 13.27
CA ARG A 419 -3.24 -50.29 14.51
C ARG A 419 -2.61 -49.43 15.61
N ASP A 420 -1.29 -49.40 15.73
CA ASP A 420 -0.61 -48.59 16.74
C ASP A 420 -0.69 -47.08 16.42
N LEU A 421 -0.57 -46.71 15.14
CA LEU A 421 -0.85 -45.34 14.68
C LEU A 421 -2.31 -44.91 14.94
N ASP A 422 -3.29 -45.81 14.76
CA ASP A 422 -4.70 -45.53 15.04
C ASP A 422 -5.00 -45.40 16.56
N LYS A 423 -4.31 -46.19 17.42
CA LYS A 423 -4.37 -46.02 18.88
C LYS A 423 -3.81 -44.65 19.29
N LEU A 424 -2.64 -44.27 18.76
CA LEU A 424 -2.01 -42.98 19.05
C LEU A 424 -2.92 -41.82 18.63
N GLY A 425 -3.46 -41.86 17.40
CA GLY A 425 -4.41 -40.84 16.93
C GLY A 425 -5.63 -40.68 17.84
N LYS A 426 -6.17 -41.78 18.38
CA LYS A 426 -7.30 -41.75 19.32
C LYS A 426 -6.95 -41.15 20.68
N MET A 427 -5.72 -41.33 21.17
CA MET A 427 -5.26 -40.70 22.41
C MET A 427 -5.07 -39.19 22.24
N MET A 428 -4.52 -38.75 21.10
CA MET A 428 -4.22 -37.33 20.88
C MET A 428 -5.44 -36.49 20.46
N GLY A 429 -6.55 -37.11 20.03
CA GLY A 429 -7.81 -36.40 19.81
C GLY A 429 -8.73 -36.93 18.73
N LYS A 430 -9.99 -36.49 18.74
CA LYS A 430 -11.01 -36.86 17.74
C LYS A 430 -10.73 -36.21 16.39
N GLY A 431 -10.12 -36.97 15.48
CA GLY A 431 -9.95 -36.58 14.07
C GLY A 431 -8.55 -36.82 13.52
N ILE A 432 -7.56 -37.03 14.39
CA ILE A 432 -6.16 -37.26 14.01
C ILE A 432 -6.03 -38.69 13.44
N ARG A 433 -5.69 -38.80 12.16
CA ARG A 433 -5.67 -40.08 11.39
C ARG A 433 -4.43 -40.26 10.50
N THR A 434 -3.51 -39.31 10.56
CA THR A 434 -2.37 -39.10 9.67
C THR A 434 -1.11 -38.92 10.51
N ALA A 435 -0.02 -39.61 10.16
CA ALA A 435 1.22 -39.55 10.94
C ALA A 435 1.83 -38.13 10.96
N THR A 436 1.64 -37.34 9.90
CA THR A 436 2.08 -35.94 9.84
C THR A 436 1.41 -35.09 10.92
N SER A 437 0.07 -35.17 11.03
CA SER A 437 -0.70 -34.39 12.02
C SER A 437 -0.51 -34.88 13.45
N MET A 438 -0.06 -36.13 13.62
CA MET A 438 0.41 -36.63 14.91
C MET A 438 1.70 -35.92 15.34
N CYS A 439 2.64 -35.70 14.41
CA CYS A 439 3.90 -34.99 14.70
C CYS A 439 3.64 -33.50 14.99
N GLU A 440 2.81 -32.84 14.17
CA GLU A 440 2.44 -31.43 14.33
C GLU A 440 1.87 -31.16 15.74
N ILE A 441 0.93 -31.99 16.20
CA ILE A 441 0.32 -31.86 17.52
C ILE A 441 1.28 -32.22 18.65
N ALA A 442 2.18 -33.19 18.47
CA ALA A 442 3.18 -33.53 19.48
C ALA A 442 4.20 -32.39 19.70
N ASP A 443 4.56 -31.66 18.65
CA ASP A 443 5.41 -30.47 18.78
C ASP A 443 4.65 -29.31 19.43
N GLU A 444 3.37 -29.05 19.06
CA GLU A 444 2.52 -28.06 19.76
C GLU A 444 2.34 -28.36 21.26
N LEU A 445 2.22 -29.63 21.62
CA LEU A 445 2.08 -30.06 23.02
C LEU A 445 3.40 -29.90 23.80
N ARG A 446 4.55 -30.14 23.16
CA ARG A 446 5.85 -29.87 23.77
C ARG A 446 6.07 -28.37 24.01
N ASP A 447 5.80 -27.54 23.00
CA ASP A 447 5.93 -26.08 23.12
C ASP A 447 5.03 -25.51 24.23
N LYS A 448 3.82 -26.07 24.43
CA LYS A 448 2.93 -25.72 25.55
C LYS A 448 3.50 -26.12 26.91
N LEU A 449 4.10 -27.31 27.02
CA LEU A 449 4.72 -27.79 28.26
C LEU A 449 5.97 -26.96 28.62
N ASP A 450 6.82 -26.66 27.64
CA ASP A 450 8.00 -25.81 27.80
C ASP A 450 7.61 -24.37 28.18
N ALA A 451 6.55 -23.81 27.59
CA ALA A 451 6.02 -22.50 27.98
C ALA A 451 5.45 -22.49 29.41
N ALA A 452 4.77 -23.58 29.82
CA ALA A 452 4.24 -23.72 31.17
C ALA A 452 5.34 -23.94 32.24
N ALA A 453 6.52 -24.42 31.85
CA ALA A 453 7.70 -24.59 32.71
C ALA A 453 8.41 -23.28 33.11
N THR A 454 7.98 -22.13 32.56
CA THR A 454 8.38 -20.79 33.02
C THR A 454 8.05 -20.61 34.51
N SER A 455 8.98 -20.11 35.32
CA SER A 455 8.81 -20.04 36.78
C SER A 455 7.63 -19.13 37.18
N GLU A 456 6.91 -19.46 38.26
CA GLU A 456 5.87 -18.60 38.83
C GLU A 456 6.41 -17.18 39.16
N ASP A 457 7.63 -17.10 39.68
CA ASP A 457 8.34 -15.83 39.93
C ASP A 457 8.50 -14.99 38.65
N GLU A 458 8.81 -15.63 37.51
CA GLU A 458 8.99 -14.95 36.22
C GLU A 458 7.65 -14.52 35.61
N LYS A 459 6.58 -15.30 35.84
CA LYS A 459 5.22 -14.94 35.45
C LYS A 459 4.74 -13.70 36.21
N GLU A 460 4.91 -13.68 37.55
CA GLU A 460 4.56 -12.52 38.38
C GLU A 460 5.38 -11.28 38.02
N GLU A 461 6.70 -11.43 37.75
CA GLU A 461 7.55 -10.31 37.31
C GLU A 461 7.10 -9.75 35.94
N ASN A 462 6.66 -10.60 35.01
CA ASN A 462 6.12 -10.18 33.71
C ASN A 462 4.79 -9.44 33.85
N GLU A 463 3.91 -9.88 34.75
CA GLU A 463 2.68 -9.15 35.06
C GLU A 463 2.94 -7.79 35.72
N GLU A 464 3.88 -7.71 36.67
CA GLU A 464 4.24 -6.44 37.30
C GLU A 464 4.86 -5.47 36.28
N LYS A 465 5.73 -5.95 35.38
CA LYS A 465 6.25 -5.17 34.24
C LYS A 465 5.10 -4.61 33.38
N LEU A 466 4.10 -5.43 33.03
CA LEU A 466 2.93 -4.99 32.26
C LEU A 466 2.11 -3.95 33.02
N ARG A 467 1.84 -4.17 34.31
CA ARG A 467 1.11 -3.26 35.20
C ARG A 467 1.82 -1.90 35.30
N SER A 468 3.13 -1.91 35.52
CA SER A 468 4.00 -0.72 35.59
C SER A 468 4.07 0.03 34.25
N ALA A 469 4.17 -0.69 33.12
CA ALA A 469 4.19 -0.10 31.79
C ALA A 469 2.85 0.58 31.45
N ARG A 470 1.72 -0.08 31.73
CA ARG A 470 0.37 0.48 31.52
C ARG A 470 0.14 1.74 32.35
N ALA A 471 0.52 1.74 33.63
CA ALA A 471 0.38 2.92 34.50
C ALA A 471 1.17 4.13 33.98
N LYS A 472 2.42 3.92 33.51
CA LYS A 472 3.25 4.98 32.92
C LYS A 472 2.70 5.50 31.58
N ALA A 473 2.16 4.61 30.74
CA ALA A 473 1.47 5.02 29.53
C ALA A 473 0.22 5.85 29.84
N ALA A 474 -0.49 5.55 30.93
CA ALA A 474 -1.73 6.23 31.32
C ALA A 474 -1.48 7.65 31.83
N SER A 475 -0.46 7.84 32.68
CA SER A 475 -0.07 9.19 33.12
C SER A 475 0.37 10.06 31.93
N LEU A 476 1.22 9.53 31.05
CA LEU A 476 1.69 10.27 29.86
C LEU A 476 0.57 10.58 28.86
N ALA A 477 -0.41 9.68 28.70
CA ALA A 477 -1.59 9.92 27.87
C ALA A 477 -2.48 11.04 28.45
N LEU A 478 -2.64 11.09 29.77
CA LEU A 478 -3.40 12.13 30.46
C LEU A 478 -2.67 13.49 30.40
N ASP A 479 -1.37 13.51 30.67
CA ASP A 479 -0.53 14.72 30.58
C ASP A 479 -0.61 15.34 29.17
N LEU A 480 -0.53 14.49 28.13
CA LEU A 480 -0.68 14.88 26.73
C LEU A 480 -2.08 15.45 26.44
N ALA A 481 -3.14 14.82 26.95
CA ALA A 481 -4.51 15.28 26.75
C ALA A 481 -4.80 16.61 27.47
N VAL A 482 -4.25 16.83 28.68
CA VAL A 482 -4.34 18.11 29.39
C VAL A 482 -3.62 19.21 28.60
N ALA A 483 -2.38 18.96 28.17
CA ALA A 483 -1.62 19.92 27.38
C ALA A 483 -2.32 20.28 26.05
N ARG A 484 -3.00 19.31 25.42
CA ARG A 484 -3.85 19.54 24.23
C ARG A 484 -5.10 20.35 24.52
N ARG A 485 -5.77 20.16 25.66
CA ARG A 485 -6.93 20.96 26.07
C ARG A 485 -6.55 22.43 26.28
N ASP A 486 -5.44 22.68 26.98
CA ASP A 486 -4.92 24.04 27.20
C ASP A 486 -4.49 24.71 25.89
N ALA A 487 -3.80 23.96 25.03
CA ALA A 487 -3.44 24.39 23.68
C ALA A 487 -4.67 24.69 22.81
N GLY A 488 -5.71 23.87 22.87
CA GLY A 488 -6.96 24.05 22.12
C GLY A 488 -7.71 25.32 22.54
N SER A 489 -7.77 25.61 23.85
CA SER A 489 -8.36 26.85 24.37
C SER A 489 -7.55 28.10 23.95
N SER A 490 -6.22 27.98 23.92
CA SER A 490 -5.31 29.04 23.46
C SER A 490 -5.42 29.28 21.96
N LEU A 491 -5.44 28.21 21.16
CA LEU A 491 -5.64 28.25 19.71
C LEU A 491 -7.00 28.85 19.36
N ARG A 492 -8.08 28.44 20.04
CA ARG A 492 -9.42 29.03 19.92
C ARG A 492 -9.39 30.56 20.06
N THR A 493 -8.78 31.04 21.14
CA THR A 493 -8.73 32.47 21.46
C THR A 493 -7.96 33.23 20.37
N ASN A 494 -6.78 32.75 20.00
CA ASN A 494 -5.90 33.43 19.05
C ASN A 494 -6.44 33.39 17.61
N VAL A 495 -7.02 32.27 17.17
CA VAL A 495 -7.63 32.13 15.83
C VAL A 495 -8.88 32.99 15.73
N THR A 496 -9.75 33.01 16.75
CA THR A 496 -10.95 33.86 16.74
C THR A 496 -10.58 35.35 16.69
N ALA A 497 -9.59 35.80 17.47
CA ALA A 497 -9.08 37.17 17.40
C ALA A 497 -8.44 37.51 16.04
N ALA A 498 -7.73 36.55 15.42
CA ALA A 498 -7.18 36.72 14.09
C ALA A 498 -8.29 36.84 13.02
N MET A 499 -9.36 36.05 13.12
CA MET A 499 -10.54 36.12 12.23
C MET A 499 -11.27 37.46 12.36
N GLU A 500 -11.48 37.97 13.58
CA GLU A 500 -12.05 39.31 13.79
C GLU A 500 -11.21 40.41 13.12
N SER A 501 -9.88 40.28 13.14
CA SER A 501 -8.97 41.21 12.47
C SER A 501 -9.14 41.22 10.94
N LEU A 502 -9.55 40.10 10.35
CA LEU A 502 -9.90 39.93 8.93
C LEU A 502 -11.35 40.33 8.60
N GLU A 503 -12.05 41.00 9.53
CA GLU A 503 -13.47 41.39 9.46
C GLU A 503 -14.45 40.21 9.27
N MET A 504 -14.08 38.99 9.69
CA MET A 504 -14.99 37.84 9.82
C MET A 504 -15.85 37.98 11.10
N GLN A 505 -16.61 39.08 11.18
CA GLN A 505 -17.34 39.45 12.38
C GLN A 505 -18.47 38.47 12.70
N GLY A 506 -18.48 37.97 13.93
CA GLY A 506 -19.44 36.96 14.39
C GLY A 506 -19.04 35.51 14.07
N SER A 507 -18.03 35.29 13.24
CA SER A 507 -17.49 33.94 13.06
C SER A 507 -16.82 33.45 14.35
N ARG A 508 -16.92 32.15 14.66
CA ARG A 508 -16.32 31.54 15.86
C ARG A 508 -15.59 30.26 15.48
N PHE A 509 -14.34 30.11 15.91
CA PHE A 509 -13.56 28.88 15.78
C PHE A 509 -13.51 28.16 17.14
N ASP A 510 -13.58 26.83 17.15
CA ASP A 510 -13.51 26.03 18.36
C ASP A 510 -12.77 24.70 18.11
N VAL A 511 -12.23 24.12 19.18
CA VAL A 511 -11.44 22.88 19.13
C VAL A 511 -12.06 21.88 20.10
N THR A 512 -12.71 20.85 19.56
CA THR A 512 -13.27 19.77 20.37
C THR A 512 -12.27 18.61 20.42
N LEU A 513 -11.99 18.13 21.63
CA LEU A 513 -11.23 16.91 21.86
C LEU A 513 -12.18 15.82 22.37
N SER A 514 -12.27 14.70 21.65
CA SER A 514 -13.11 13.56 22.04
C SER A 514 -12.25 12.30 22.25
N TRP A 515 -12.66 11.47 23.20
CA TRP A 515 -12.04 10.17 23.49
C TRP A 515 -12.94 9.04 23.00
N THR A 516 -12.38 7.89 22.66
CA THR A 516 -13.16 6.70 22.28
C THR A 516 -13.24 5.75 23.50
N PRO A 517 -14.41 5.53 24.12
CA PRO A 517 -14.54 4.51 25.15
C PRO A 517 -14.28 3.11 24.56
N SER A 518 -13.77 2.18 25.36
CA SER A 518 -13.69 0.78 24.95
C SER A 518 -15.08 0.15 24.92
N SER A 519 -15.30 -0.82 24.04
CA SER A 519 -16.58 -1.54 23.96
C SER A 519 -16.93 -2.31 25.24
N SER A 520 -15.92 -2.56 26.09
CA SER A 520 -16.04 -3.15 27.43
C SER A 520 -16.67 -2.22 28.48
N SER A 521 -16.82 -0.91 28.24
CA SER A 521 -17.32 0.05 29.23
C SER A 521 -18.80 0.47 29.07
N TRP A 522 -19.48 0.07 27.98
CA TRP A 522 -20.90 0.40 27.78
C TRP A 522 -21.83 -0.55 28.54
N ARG A 523 -21.98 -0.33 29.86
CA ARG A 523 -23.21 -0.73 30.58
C ARG A 523 -24.22 0.41 30.47
N GLY A 524 -24.90 0.48 29.34
CA GLY A 524 -26.12 1.30 29.23
C GLY A 524 -27.14 0.83 30.26
N GLU A 525 -27.75 1.77 30.96
CA GLU A 525 -28.68 1.53 32.06
C GLU A 525 -29.83 0.61 31.59
N ARG A 526 -30.04 -0.51 32.29
CA ARG A 526 -31.36 -1.12 32.34
C ARG A 526 -32.21 -0.23 33.25
N GLY A 527 -32.90 0.73 32.64
CA GLY A 527 -34.13 1.25 33.23
C GLY A 527 -35.14 0.10 33.25
N ASP A 528 -35.54 -0.31 34.46
CA ASP A 528 -36.70 -1.17 34.64
C ASP A 528 -37.94 -0.30 34.42
N ASP A 529 -38.46 -0.27 33.20
CA ASP A 529 -39.82 0.17 32.89
C ASP A 529 -40.51 -0.96 32.11
N GLU A 530 -41.45 -1.64 32.79
CA GLU A 530 -42.47 -2.48 32.16
C GLU A 530 -43.49 -1.58 31.43
N ASP A 531 -44.30 -2.19 30.55
CA ASP A 531 -45.42 -1.58 29.82
C ASP A 531 -45.08 -0.56 28.71
N ASP A 532 -45.05 -1.02 27.45
CA ASP A 532 -46.20 -0.82 26.54
C ASP A 532 -46.04 -1.62 25.23
N GLU A 533 -47.09 -2.37 24.87
CA GLU A 533 -47.27 -2.94 23.52
C GLU A 533 -47.81 -1.85 22.55
N GLU A 534 -47.80 -2.15 21.24
CA GLU A 534 -48.36 -1.34 20.15
C GLU A 534 -47.60 -0.06 19.72
N SER A 535 -46.68 -0.20 18.76
CA SER A 535 -47.04 0.14 17.35
C SER A 535 -45.91 -0.15 16.36
N GLU A 536 -46.22 -0.98 15.37
CA GLU A 536 -45.42 -1.13 14.15
C GLU A 536 -45.62 0.13 13.27
N ASP A 537 -44.53 0.77 12.81
CA ASP A 537 -44.29 1.00 11.37
C ASP A 537 -43.07 1.91 11.07
N ASN A 538 -42.44 1.64 9.91
CA ASN A 538 -41.46 2.48 9.19
C ASN A 538 -40.01 2.59 9.70
N VAL A 539 -39.24 1.50 9.56
CA VAL A 539 -37.92 1.58 8.87
C VAL A 539 -37.83 0.49 7.81
N SER A 540 -38.14 0.84 6.57
CA SER A 540 -38.03 -0.07 5.42
C SER A 540 -36.67 0.05 4.71
N HIS A 541 -36.11 -1.10 4.36
CA HIS A 541 -35.01 -1.32 3.40
C HIS A 541 -33.69 -0.55 3.60
N ILE A 542 -32.63 -1.31 3.97
CA ILE A 542 -31.70 -1.84 2.95
C ILE A 542 -31.57 -3.35 3.22
N GLU A 543 -31.81 -4.18 2.19
CA GLU A 543 -31.70 -5.63 2.27
C GLU A 543 -30.29 -6.15 1.94
N SER A 544 -29.98 -7.31 2.56
CA SER A 544 -29.09 -8.43 2.16
C SER A 544 -28.19 -8.30 0.90
N THR A 545 -26.97 -8.84 0.91
CA THR A 545 -26.65 -10.30 0.85
C THR A 545 -25.12 -10.46 0.96
N ASP A 546 -24.51 -11.61 1.26
CA ASP A 546 -24.87 -12.84 1.99
C ASP A 546 -23.57 -13.66 2.17
N SER A 547 -23.57 -14.61 3.12
CA SER A 547 -22.61 -15.72 3.30
C SER A 547 -21.17 -15.42 3.76
N GLY A 548 -20.77 -16.09 4.84
CA GLY A 548 -19.39 -16.18 5.32
C GLY A 548 -19.31 -16.22 6.84
N ASP A 549 -19.00 -17.38 7.42
CA ASP A 549 -18.77 -17.53 8.86
C ASP A 549 -17.58 -16.66 9.31
N GLU A 550 -17.85 -15.49 9.90
CA GLU A 550 -16.83 -14.79 10.68
C GLU A 550 -16.64 -15.49 12.02
N ILE A 551 -15.78 -16.51 12.00
CA ILE A 551 -15.00 -16.93 13.16
C ILE A 551 -14.47 -15.66 13.83
N ILE A 552 -14.85 -15.44 15.09
CA ILE A 552 -14.37 -14.29 15.86
C ILE A 552 -12.86 -14.43 15.97
N ASP A 553 -12.18 -13.62 15.16
CA ASP A 553 -10.75 -13.61 14.97
C ASP A 553 -10.08 -13.22 16.31
N LEU A 554 -9.62 -14.23 17.05
CA LEU A 554 -9.07 -14.06 18.39
C LEU A 554 -7.87 -13.09 18.37
N GLU A 555 -7.09 -13.04 17.29
CA GLU A 555 -6.03 -12.05 17.10
C GLU A 555 -6.56 -10.60 17.12
N LYS A 556 -7.69 -10.31 16.46
CA LYS A 556 -8.30 -8.96 16.47
C LYS A 556 -8.75 -8.55 17.87
N THR A 557 -9.30 -9.48 18.67
CA THR A 557 -9.73 -9.18 20.04
C THR A 557 -8.55 -8.98 21.00
N SER A 558 -7.44 -9.71 20.83
CA SER A 558 -6.19 -9.49 21.56
C SER A 558 -5.55 -8.13 21.23
N ILE A 559 -5.52 -7.75 19.95
CA ILE A 559 -5.02 -6.43 19.50
C ILE A 559 -5.86 -5.27 20.06
N LEU A 560 -7.17 -5.47 20.29
CA LEU A 560 -8.02 -4.48 20.93
C LEU A 560 -7.66 -4.32 22.42
N LYS A 561 -7.61 -5.42 23.20
CA LYS A 561 -7.19 -5.40 24.62
C LYS A 561 -5.79 -4.83 24.84
N ALA A 562 -4.87 -4.99 23.89
CA ALA A 562 -3.52 -4.43 23.96
C ALA A 562 -3.47 -2.89 23.82
N ASN A 563 -4.51 -2.26 23.29
CA ASN A 563 -4.62 -0.80 23.14
C ASN A 563 -5.69 -0.18 24.08
N GLU A 564 -6.29 -0.97 24.98
CA GLU A 564 -7.16 -0.46 26.04
C GLU A 564 -6.32 -0.03 27.25
N LEU A 565 -6.66 1.14 27.80
CA LEU A 565 -5.98 1.70 28.97
C LEU A 565 -7.02 2.25 29.94
N GLN A 566 -6.91 1.86 31.21
CA GLN A 566 -7.68 2.48 32.29
C GLN A 566 -7.03 3.82 32.62
N VAL A 567 -7.81 4.90 32.53
CA VAL A 567 -7.36 6.26 32.78
C VAL A 567 -8.22 6.84 33.90
N PRO A 568 -7.65 7.27 35.05
CA PRO A 568 -8.45 7.78 36.16
C PRO A 568 -9.20 9.08 35.81
N GLY A 569 -10.52 9.09 36.03
CA GLY A 569 -11.35 10.27 36.24
C GLY A 569 -11.32 11.37 35.18
N CYS A 570 -11.92 11.16 33.99
CA CYS A 570 -12.05 12.21 32.97
C CYS A 570 -13.25 12.07 31.99
N GLY A 571 -14.45 12.48 32.42
CA GLY A 571 -15.42 13.13 31.52
C GLY A 571 -16.81 12.48 31.36
N GLU A 572 -17.84 13.22 31.78
CA GLU A 572 -19.31 13.05 31.57
C GLU A 572 -19.98 11.72 31.97
N ILE A 573 -19.26 10.64 32.24
CA ILE A 573 -19.80 9.42 32.85
C ILE A 573 -19.26 9.30 34.28
N GLY A 574 -20.12 9.58 35.27
CA GLY A 574 -19.96 9.20 36.69
C GLY A 574 -18.78 9.82 37.48
N GLU A 575 -19.01 10.15 38.75
CA GLU A 575 -17.89 10.40 39.69
C GLU A 575 -17.27 9.10 40.25
N ASP A 576 -17.85 7.95 39.90
CA ASP A 576 -17.42 6.62 40.29
C ASP A 576 -17.12 5.73 39.06
N GLU A 577 -16.13 4.84 39.21
CA GLU A 577 -15.62 3.85 38.24
C GLU A 577 -14.63 4.32 37.15
N THR A 578 -13.53 3.56 36.99
CA THR A 578 -12.46 3.83 36.02
C THR A 578 -12.84 3.38 34.62
N ALA A 579 -13.40 4.29 33.82
CA ALA A 579 -13.67 4.04 32.41
C ALA A 579 -12.38 3.66 31.64
N ALA A 580 -12.47 2.60 30.84
CA ALA A 580 -11.39 2.20 29.93
C ALA A 580 -11.57 2.90 28.57
N TYR A 581 -10.48 3.44 28.04
CA TYR A 581 -10.48 4.17 26.77
C TYR A 581 -9.53 3.51 25.76
N VAL A 582 -9.88 3.61 24.48
CA VAL A 582 -9.05 3.10 23.39
C VAL A 582 -7.92 4.10 23.11
N VAL A 583 -6.70 3.68 23.39
CA VAL A 583 -5.49 4.47 23.21
C VAL A 583 -4.93 4.25 21.80
N ARG A 584 -4.75 5.35 21.07
CA ARG A 584 -4.21 5.34 19.70
C ARG A 584 -2.70 5.58 19.74
N PRO A 585 -1.96 5.35 18.63
CA PRO A 585 -0.52 5.65 18.56
C PRO A 585 -0.13 7.12 18.84
N ARG A 586 -1.10 8.04 18.94
CA ARG A 586 -0.91 9.46 19.29
C ARG A 586 -1.68 9.87 20.54
N GLY A 587 -1.99 8.95 21.44
CA GLY A 587 -2.70 9.20 22.69
C GLY A 587 -4.22 8.96 22.61
N LEU A 588 -4.95 9.57 23.54
CA LEU A 588 -6.40 9.40 23.72
C LEU A 588 -7.23 10.26 22.76
N ASP A 589 -6.74 11.45 22.42
CA ASP A 589 -7.55 12.49 21.78
C ASP A 589 -7.76 12.28 20.28
N ARG A 590 -9.00 12.53 19.85
CA ARG A 590 -9.34 12.98 18.50
C ARG A 590 -9.61 14.47 18.53
N ALA A 591 -8.85 15.23 17.76
CA ALA A 591 -9.11 16.65 17.54
C ALA A 591 -10.09 16.85 16.38
N THR A 592 -11.11 17.67 16.62
CA THR A 592 -12.05 18.15 15.60
C THR A 592 -12.09 19.68 15.64
N PHE A 593 -11.65 20.32 14.57
CA PHE A 593 -11.76 21.77 14.40
C PHE A 593 -13.14 22.15 13.88
N LEU A 594 -13.82 23.00 14.64
CA LEU A 594 -15.16 23.49 14.36
C LEU A 594 -15.11 24.97 14.00
N LEU A 595 -16.00 25.38 13.09
CA LEU A 595 -16.18 26.76 12.67
C LEU A 595 -17.67 27.08 12.55
N ALA A 596 -18.08 28.22 13.07
CA ALA A 596 -19.34 28.88 12.80
C ALA A 596 -19.05 30.09 11.90
N PRO A 597 -19.54 30.14 10.65
CA PRO A 597 -19.29 31.27 9.74
C PRO A 597 -19.87 32.61 10.23
N GLY A 598 -20.97 32.60 10.98
CA GLY A 598 -21.61 33.81 11.51
C GLY A 598 -22.14 33.65 12.93
N ALA A 599 -22.49 34.77 13.58
CA ALA A 599 -22.85 34.80 15.00
C ALA A 599 -24.02 33.86 15.34
N SER A 600 -25.02 33.80 14.47
CA SER A 600 -26.23 32.98 14.60
C SER A 600 -26.14 31.59 13.97
N GLU A 601 -24.97 31.21 13.44
CA GLU A 601 -24.77 29.87 12.84
C GLU A 601 -24.19 28.88 13.87
N PRO A 602 -24.56 27.58 13.77
CA PRO A 602 -23.98 26.57 14.65
C PRO A 602 -22.54 26.26 14.27
N LEU A 603 -21.75 25.84 15.26
CA LEU A 603 -20.42 25.25 15.03
C LEU A 603 -20.57 23.97 14.19
N ARG A 604 -19.79 23.85 13.12
CA ARG A 604 -19.73 22.65 12.27
C ARG A 604 -18.29 22.27 11.94
N PRO A 605 -17.98 21.00 11.64
CA PRO A 605 -16.65 20.60 11.19
C PRO A 605 -16.21 21.39 9.95
N MET A 606 -14.96 21.86 9.93
CA MET A 606 -14.40 22.66 8.82
C MET A 606 -14.57 22.02 7.43
N SER A 607 -14.60 20.69 7.36
CA SER A 607 -14.85 19.92 6.14
C SER A 607 -16.22 20.24 5.50
N SER A 608 -17.24 20.49 6.32
CA SER A 608 -18.64 20.72 5.90
C SER A 608 -18.96 22.13 5.42
N ILE A 609 -18.01 23.07 5.50
CA ILE A 609 -18.24 24.48 5.20
C ILE A 609 -17.99 24.75 3.71
N ALA A 610 -18.91 25.48 3.07
CA ALA A 610 -19.03 25.47 1.60
C ALA A 610 -18.18 26.51 0.86
N SER A 611 -17.77 27.61 1.51
CA SER A 611 -17.11 28.74 0.83
C SER A 611 -15.58 28.61 0.79
N GLY A 612 -15.00 28.57 -0.43
CA GLY A 612 -13.55 28.52 -0.64
C GLY A 612 -12.81 29.72 -0.05
N GLY A 613 -13.39 30.92 -0.17
CA GLY A 613 -12.80 32.16 0.36
C GLY A 613 -12.85 32.27 1.89
N GLU A 614 -13.87 31.71 2.55
CA GLU A 614 -13.91 31.63 4.01
C GLU A 614 -12.84 30.68 4.55
N LYS A 615 -12.67 29.52 3.90
CA LYS A 615 -11.57 28.60 4.22
C LYS A 615 -10.21 29.27 4.04
N ALA A 616 -9.99 29.95 2.92
CA ALA A 616 -8.72 30.64 2.65
C ALA A 616 -8.42 31.77 3.66
N ARG A 617 -9.45 32.50 4.13
CA ARG A 617 -9.30 33.48 5.23
C ARG A 617 -9.09 32.84 6.60
N LEU A 618 -9.77 31.73 6.92
CA LEU A 618 -9.51 30.96 8.15
C LEU A 618 -8.07 30.42 8.18
N MET A 619 -7.57 29.90 7.06
CA MET A 619 -6.17 29.47 6.94
C MET A 619 -5.18 30.62 7.20
N LEU A 620 -5.48 31.81 6.69
CA LEU A 620 -4.69 33.01 6.98
C LEU A 620 -4.74 33.36 8.47
N ALA A 621 -5.93 33.32 9.09
CA ALA A 621 -6.09 33.55 10.53
C ALA A 621 -5.31 32.53 11.38
N MET A 622 -5.38 31.23 11.06
CA MET A 622 -4.61 30.18 11.74
C MET A 622 -3.11 30.40 11.61
N LYS A 623 -2.59 30.74 10.42
CA LYS A 623 -1.16 31.05 10.22
C LYS A 623 -0.71 32.35 10.90
N MET A 624 -1.62 33.29 11.15
CA MET A 624 -1.33 34.53 11.88
C MET A 624 -1.44 34.39 13.40
N ALA A 625 -2.24 33.45 13.90
CA ALA A 625 -2.52 33.26 15.32
C ALA A 625 -1.24 33.09 16.20
N PRO A 626 -0.15 32.41 15.78
CA PRO A 626 1.08 32.35 16.57
C PRO A 626 1.74 33.72 16.78
N ALA A 627 1.58 34.63 15.81
CA ALA A 627 2.12 36.00 15.85
C ALA A 627 1.20 37.00 16.57
N MET A 628 0.08 36.55 17.12
CA MET A 628 -0.85 37.35 17.93
C MET A 628 -0.86 36.96 19.42
N GLY A 629 -0.36 35.76 19.77
CA GLY A 629 -0.12 35.36 21.15
C GLY A 629 1.06 36.08 21.81
N GLU A 630 1.11 36.08 23.14
CA GLU A 630 2.26 36.59 23.88
C GLU A 630 3.54 35.79 23.54
N ARG A 631 4.68 36.49 23.51
CA ARG A 631 5.99 36.03 22.97
C ARG A 631 6.71 34.93 23.79
N ASN A 632 5.97 34.04 24.46
CA ASN A 632 6.52 32.98 25.30
C ASN A 632 6.74 31.64 24.59
N VAL A 633 6.11 31.41 23.43
CA VAL A 633 6.58 30.36 22.51
C VAL A 633 7.87 30.85 21.89
N ARG A 634 9.01 30.38 22.42
CA ARG A 634 10.32 30.55 21.79
C ARG A 634 10.20 30.14 20.32
N LYS A 635 10.92 30.83 19.41
CA LYS A 635 11.17 30.33 18.05
C LYS A 635 11.95 29.01 18.17
N ASN A 636 11.25 27.91 18.39
CA ASN A 636 11.80 26.56 18.31
C ASN A 636 12.06 26.29 16.82
N GLU A 637 13.25 25.79 16.53
CA GLU A 637 13.82 25.54 15.18
C GLU A 637 13.14 24.35 14.46
N THR A 638 11.89 24.05 14.85
CA THR A 638 11.17 22.80 14.57
C THR A 638 9.69 23.02 14.25
N SER A 639 9.27 24.24 13.90
CA SER A 639 7.95 24.42 13.25
C SER A 639 7.91 23.55 11.99
N GLU A 640 7.03 22.53 11.98
CA GLU A 640 6.96 21.56 10.89
C GLU A 640 6.32 22.15 9.62
N SER A 641 5.51 23.21 9.79
CA SER A 641 4.75 23.90 8.74
C SER A 641 5.62 24.32 7.54
N PRO A 642 5.07 24.33 6.30
CA PRO A 642 5.83 24.71 5.12
C PRO A 642 6.14 26.22 5.10
N THR A 643 7.32 26.55 4.59
CA THR A 643 7.87 27.92 4.53
C THR A 643 7.33 28.76 3.36
N ILE A 644 6.62 28.13 2.42
CA ILE A 644 6.00 28.80 1.28
C ILE A 644 4.48 28.57 1.40
N SER A 645 3.70 29.64 1.54
CA SER A 645 2.24 29.57 1.64
C SER A 645 1.60 30.17 0.37
N VAL A 646 0.89 29.33 -0.38
CA VAL A 646 0.08 29.74 -1.53
C VAL A 646 -1.35 30.00 -1.06
N PHE A 647 -1.93 31.13 -1.47
CA PHE A 647 -3.27 31.57 -1.12
C PHE A 647 -4.08 31.88 -2.39
N ASP A 648 -5.20 31.20 -2.56
CA ASP A 648 -6.19 31.44 -3.62
C ASP A 648 -7.55 31.81 -2.99
N GLU A 649 -8.37 32.58 -3.70
CA GLU A 649 -9.72 33.00 -3.30
C GLU A 649 -9.89 33.73 -1.94
N VAL A 650 -8.82 34.15 -1.27
CA VAL A 650 -8.89 34.87 0.04
C VAL A 650 -9.79 36.12 -0.05
N ASP A 651 -9.79 36.78 -1.20
CA ASP A 651 -10.57 37.98 -1.52
C ASP A 651 -11.97 37.70 -2.10
N THR A 652 -12.37 36.43 -2.25
CA THR A 652 -13.70 36.07 -2.76
C THR A 652 -14.79 36.47 -1.77
N GLY A 653 -15.76 37.25 -2.26
CA GLY A 653 -16.87 37.82 -1.48
C GLY A 653 -16.50 39.05 -0.65
N VAL A 654 -15.35 39.69 -0.92
CA VAL A 654 -14.77 40.71 -0.05
C VAL A 654 -14.79 42.10 -0.67
N GLY A 655 -15.19 43.11 0.11
CA GLY A 655 -15.14 44.53 -0.28
C GLY A 655 -13.80 45.21 0.00
N GLY A 656 -13.53 46.35 -0.65
CA GLY A 656 -12.22 47.02 -0.60
C GLY A 656 -11.67 47.34 0.78
N ARG A 657 -12.51 47.70 1.77
CA ARG A 657 -12.08 47.97 3.17
C ARG A 657 -11.43 46.74 3.81
N VAL A 658 -12.09 45.60 3.69
CA VAL A 658 -11.61 44.31 4.20
C VAL A 658 -10.38 43.87 3.40
N GLY A 659 -10.38 44.09 2.07
CA GLY A 659 -9.24 43.80 1.19
C GLY A 659 -7.92 44.44 1.64
N THR A 660 -7.96 45.69 2.15
CA THR A 660 -6.78 46.35 2.72
C THR A 660 -6.24 45.61 3.95
N LYS A 661 -7.13 45.13 4.84
CA LYS A 661 -6.74 44.33 6.02
C LYS A 661 -6.17 42.96 5.63
N ILE A 662 -6.75 42.30 4.63
CA ILE A 662 -6.22 41.05 4.06
C ILE A 662 -4.82 41.26 3.47
N GLY A 663 -4.61 42.34 2.71
CA GLY A 663 -3.28 42.69 2.17
C GLY A 663 -2.24 42.93 3.26
N ALA A 664 -2.59 43.69 4.30
CA ALA A 664 -1.74 43.92 5.46
C ALA A 664 -1.44 42.62 6.23
N ALA A 665 -2.44 41.75 6.40
CA ALA A 665 -2.31 40.43 7.01
C ALA A 665 -1.34 39.52 6.25
N LEU A 666 -1.47 39.42 4.92
CA LEU A 666 -0.57 38.66 4.06
C LEU A 666 0.86 39.21 4.06
N LYS A 667 1.03 40.54 4.07
CA LYS A 667 2.34 41.20 4.21
C LYS A 667 2.96 40.91 5.58
N LYS A 668 2.17 40.97 6.66
CA LYS A 668 2.63 40.61 8.01
C LYS A 668 3.06 39.16 8.10
N LEU A 669 2.30 38.22 7.54
CA LEU A 669 2.67 36.80 7.47
C LEU A 669 4.00 36.61 6.73
N ALA A 670 4.22 37.33 5.62
CA ALA A 670 5.47 37.25 4.86
C ALA A 670 6.69 37.83 5.60
N LEU A 671 6.50 38.89 6.38
CA LEU A 671 7.57 39.56 7.15
C LEU A 671 7.85 38.86 8.49
N ASP A 672 6.86 38.80 9.37
CA ASP A 672 7.00 38.31 10.75
C ASP A 672 7.13 36.77 10.80
N GLY A 673 6.40 36.09 9.91
CA GLY A 673 6.38 34.62 9.84
C GLY A 673 7.58 34.00 9.14
N SER A 674 8.43 34.81 8.48
CA SER A 674 9.57 34.35 7.66
C SER A 674 9.15 33.31 6.61
N GLN A 675 8.03 33.58 5.92
CA GLN A 675 7.48 32.72 4.87
C GLN A 675 7.35 33.48 3.54
N GLN A 676 7.58 32.78 2.43
CA GLN A 676 7.18 33.29 1.13
C GLN A 676 5.67 33.15 0.97
N VAL A 677 4.98 34.22 0.61
CA VAL A 677 3.53 34.20 0.39
C VAL A 677 3.24 34.42 -1.09
N LEU A 678 2.45 33.54 -1.71
CA LEU A 678 1.98 33.69 -3.09
C LEU A 678 0.47 33.86 -3.06
N CYS A 679 -0.02 35.09 -3.27
CA CYS A 679 -1.45 35.39 -3.25
C CYS A 679 -1.98 35.64 -4.66
N VAL A 680 -3.01 34.89 -5.05
CA VAL A 680 -3.83 35.20 -6.22
C VAL A 680 -4.96 36.13 -5.80
N THR A 681 -5.11 37.26 -6.48
CA THR A 681 -6.12 38.28 -6.13
C THR A 681 -6.71 38.97 -7.35
N HIS A 682 -7.91 39.50 -7.18
CA HIS A 682 -8.55 40.45 -8.08
C HIS A 682 -8.75 41.83 -7.44
N LEU A 683 -8.55 41.98 -6.13
CA LEU A 683 -8.66 43.26 -5.43
C LEU A 683 -7.38 44.11 -5.52
N PRO A 684 -7.45 45.36 -6.02
CA PRO A 684 -6.29 46.26 -6.06
C PRO A 684 -5.76 46.60 -4.66
N GLN A 685 -6.62 46.57 -3.63
CA GLN A 685 -6.23 46.80 -2.24
C GLN A 685 -5.30 45.72 -1.70
N VAL A 686 -5.44 44.46 -2.13
CA VAL A 686 -4.51 43.37 -1.78
C VAL A 686 -3.24 43.48 -2.63
N ALA A 687 -3.38 43.75 -3.93
CA ALA A 687 -2.25 43.90 -4.86
C ALA A 687 -1.29 45.06 -4.55
N ALA A 688 -1.75 46.07 -3.82
CA ALA A 688 -0.89 47.15 -3.32
C ALA A 688 0.20 46.65 -2.34
N PHE A 689 -0.08 45.63 -1.52
CA PHE A 689 0.85 45.13 -0.48
C PHE A 689 1.96 44.21 -1.01
N GLY A 690 1.87 43.72 -2.25
CA GLY A 690 2.88 42.84 -2.82
C GLY A 690 4.27 43.48 -2.86
N GLU A 691 5.31 42.71 -2.58
CA GLU A 691 6.70 43.07 -2.90
C GLU A 691 6.93 42.87 -4.40
N THR A 692 6.61 41.67 -4.90
CA THR A 692 6.60 41.33 -6.33
C THR A 692 5.16 41.29 -6.85
N HIS A 693 4.92 41.89 -8.02
CA HIS A 693 3.63 41.87 -8.70
C HIS A 693 3.78 41.11 -10.03
N VAL A 694 3.12 39.96 -10.16
CA VAL A 694 3.07 39.15 -11.37
C VAL A 694 1.71 39.36 -12.05
N ARG A 695 1.70 39.93 -13.26
CA ARG A 695 0.48 40.08 -14.04
C ARG A 695 0.31 38.96 -15.04
N VAL A 696 -0.89 38.41 -15.07
CA VAL A 696 -1.33 37.45 -16.08
C VAL A 696 -1.98 38.17 -17.27
N ARG A 697 -1.34 38.14 -18.43
CA ARG A 697 -1.86 38.66 -19.71
C ARG A 697 -2.13 37.53 -20.69
N LYS A 698 -3.09 37.75 -21.59
CA LYS A 698 -3.30 36.92 -22.79
C LYS A 698 -2.59 37.56 -23.97
N GLU A 699 -1.91 36.75 -24.76
CA GLU A 699 -1.25 37.13 -26.01
C GLU A 699 -1.63 36.14 -27.10
N GLU A 700 -1.29 36.43 -28.36
CA GLU A 700 -1.28 35.44 -29.43
C GLU A 700 0.16 34.94 -29.60
N ASP A 701 0.36 33.63 -29.75
CA ASP A 701 1.69 33.04 -29.95
C ASP A 701 2.16 33.34 -31.38
N ASP A 702 3.29 34.05 -31.51
CA ASP A 702 3.93 34.44 -32.77
C ASP A 702 4.13 33.27 -33.77
N LYS A 703 4.11 32.02 -33.31
CA LYS A 703 4.38 30.83 -34.14
C LYS A 703 3.13 30.16 -34.71
N ASP A 704 2.02 30.17 -33.97
CA ASP A 704 0.81 29.41 -34.33
C ASP A 704 -0.51 30.20 -34.24
N GLY A 705 -0.45 31.47 -33.83
CA GLY A 705 -1.60 32.37 -33.72
C GLY A 705 -2.60 31.98 -32.62
N ARG A 706 -2.27 31.00 -31.77
CA ARG A 706 -3.16 30.57 -30.68
C ARG A 706 -3.03 31.50 -29.49
N GLN A 707 -4.12 31.67 -28.74
CA GLN A 707 -4.05 32.38 -27.46
C GLN A 707 -3.08 31.66 -26.51
N THR A 708 -2.09 32.41 -26.05
CA THR A 708 -1.12 32.01 -25.04
C THR A 708 -1.27 32.90 -23.81
N ILE A 709 -0.77 32.42 -22.67
CA ILE A 709 -0.75 33.17 -21.42
C ILE A 709 0.69 33.51 -21.07
N ALA A 710 0.92 34.78 -20.74
CA ALA A 710 2.20 35.29 -20.29
C ALA A 710 2.08 35.92 -18.90
N PHE A 711 3.15 35.77 -18.12
CA PHE A 711 3.32 36.21 -16.74
C PHE A 711 4.41 37.29 -16.64
N ASP A 712 4.01 38.57 -16.60
CA ASP A 712 4.94 39.69 -16.48
C ASP A 712 5.26 39.94 -14.99
N ALA A 713 6.55 39.97 -14.61
CA ALA A 713 6.95 40.60 -13.36
C ALA A 713 7.03 42.12 -13.58
N ILE A 714 6.20 42.89 -12.87
CA ILE A 714 5.95 44.30 -13.17
C ILE A 714 6.84 45.25 -12.34
N GLU A 715 7.48 46.23 -13.01
CA GLU A 715 8.20 47.35 -12.39
C GLU A 715 7.27 48.50 -11.96
N THR A 716 7.73 49.37 -11.05
CA THR A 716 6.91 50.34 -10.29
C THR A 716 5.97 51.23 -11.13
N GLU A 717 6.39 51.68 -12.32
CA GLU A 717 5.56 52.55 -13.18
C GLU A 717 4.38 51.78 -13.78
N ILE A 718 4.63 50.65 -14.42
CA ILE A 718 3.61 49.77 -15.00
C ILE A 718 2.71 49.17 -13.89
N ARG A 719 3.23 49.04 -12.66
CA ARG A 719 2.46 48.57 -11.50
C ARG A 719 1.39 49.57 -11.07
N LEU A 720 1.66 50.87 -11.19
CA LEU A 720 0.68 51.92 -10.92
C LEU A 720 -0.47 51.85 -11.93
N GLU A 721 -0.15 51.65 -13.21
CA GLU A 721 -1.12 51.47 -14.30
C GLU A 721 -1.99 50.23 -14.06
N GLU A 722 -1.39 49.06 -13.75
CA GLU A 722 -2.14 47.83 -13.48
C GLU A 722 -3.09 47.98 -12.29
N ILE A 723 -2.68 48.63 -11.20
CA ILE A 723 -3.55 48.85 -10.03
C ILE A 723 -4.68 49.84 -10.36
N ALA A 724 -4.44 50.86 -11.20
CA ALA A 724 -5.48 51.75 -11.69
C ALA A 724 -6.48 51.03 -12.61
N ASP A 725 -6.00 50.16 -13.51
CA ASP A 725 -6.82 49.31 -14.36
C ASP A 725 -7.67 48.33 -13.53
N MET A 726 -7.11 47.75 -12.47
CA MET A 726 -7.83 46.90 -11.51
C MET A 726 -8.91 47.65 -10.72
N LEU A 727 -8.74 48.95 -10.45
CA LEU A 727 -9.78 49.79 -9.86
C LEU A 727 -10.95 50.07 -10.83
N GLY A 728 -10.73 49.93 -12.14
CA GLY A 728 -11.74 50.20 -13.18
C GLY A 728 -12.13 51.68 -13.31
N ILE A 729 -11.43 52.58 -12.61
CA ILE A 729 -11.66 54.03 -12.64
C ILE A 729 -10.78 54.61 -13.74
N GLY A 730 -11.39 55.04 -14.84
CA GLY A 730 -10.67 55.70 -15.93
C GLY A 730 -10.06 57.05 -15.52
N ASN A 731 -9.04 57.48 -16.27
CA ASN A 731 -8.32 58.75 -16.17
C ASN A 731 -7.37 58.90 -14.95
N GLU A 732 -6.79 60.10 -14.84
CA GLU A 732 -5.83 60.55 -13.83
C GLU A 732 -6.23 60.24 -12.38
N GLN A 733 -7.52 60.22 -12.08
CA GLN A 733 -8.04 59.93 -10.73
C GLN A 733 -7.92 58.44 -10.34
N GLY A 734 -7.92 57.51 -11.32
CA GLY A 734 -7.59 56.10 -11.09
C GLY A 734 -6.13 55.93 -10.68
N LEU A 735 -5.22 56.63 -11.37
CA LEU A 735 -3.79 56.66 -11.05
C LEU A 735 -3.51 57.32 -9.69
N GLU A 736 -4.21 58.40 -9.32
CA GLU A 736 -4.06 59.01 -8.00
C GLU A 736 -4.50 58.06 -6.87
N ASN A 737 -5.65 57.37 -7.04
CA ASN A 737 -6.12 56.38 -6.08
C ASN A 737 -5.17 55.17 -5.98
N ALA A 738 -4.66 54.66 -7.10
CA ALA A 738 -3.65 53.59 -7.13
C ALA A 738 -2.36 54.01 -6.41
N LYS A 739 -1.94 55.28 -6.57
CA LYS A 739 -0.77 55.85 -5.90
C LYS A 739 -0.97 55.93 -4.38
N ARG A 740 -2.16 56.34 -3.91
CA ARG A 740 -2.51 56.35 -2.49
C ARG A 740 -2.50 54.92 -1.92
N LEU A 741 -3.13 53.95 -2.58
CA LEU A 741 -3.09 52.54 -2.14
C LEU A 741 -1.66 52.00 -2.02
N LEU A 742 -0.78 52.30 -2.99
CA LEU A 742 0.63 51.91 -2.91
C LEU A 742 1.38 52.59 -1.76
N GLN A 743 1.07 53.85 -1.45
CA GLN A 743 1.66 54.56 -0.31
C GLN A 743 1.17 53.97 1.02
N ASP A 744 -0.14 53.79 1.19
CA ASP A 744 -0.77 53.18 2.37
C ASP A 744 -0.26 51.76 2.61
N ALA A 745 0.06 51.01 1.54
CA ALA A 745 0.63 49.67 1.62
C ALA A 745 2.14 49.62 1.88
N THR A 746 2.86 50.75 1.75
CA THR A 746 4.29 50.85 2.14
C THR A 746 4.50 51.25 3.59
N HIS A 747 3.56 51.99 4.18
CA HIS A 747 3.50 52.26 5.61
C HIS A 747 3.02 51.05 6.42
#